data_AF-A0A9W9DZ98-F1
#
_entry.id   AF-A0A9W9DZ98-F1
#
_cell.length_a   1.000
_cell.length_b   1.000
_cell.length_c   1.000
_cell.angle_alpha   90.00
_cell.angle_beta   90.00
_cell.angle_gamma   90.00
#
_symmetry.space_group_name_H-M   'P 1'
#
loop_
_entity.id
_entity.type
_entity.pdbx_description
1 polymer ?
#
loop_
_entity_poly.entity_id
_entity_poly.type
_entity_poly.pdbx_seq_one_letter_code
_entity_poly.pdbx_strand_id
1 'polypeptide(L)'
;MRLKLTQHLTYHPSHVLTLALIKRGTTLDPTTPLATQPHFLNLFGGEETLYESLHAVVSCGVKPWFDAFVGSRGGGKDGGDTKLGIPIRALEGIKAQLRSDEVTMVVDCLRNTKRFHATVSFIADTGLKDATDLVHKYNQLMKDFPLNELLSATDLDKIQESLILIFSHINRKLRLSPYLIRRALPLVEAISQDFNDQLLRILTSHRLPYTPYDTFDRLLSQTTSIFRTWDDQIKEFYTVARDVTRKRSEQFIPIKVVPAHAKLQERTRYLRDGRKQHEQLAIMTGPTKGLGSVGMEVGGTDMEEEVKEAYEVVKRIDVLDVSVEGTEIWVAAENAYNERVSRVENQIIAWLRDRLGTARNANEMFRLFSKFNALFIRGAIQEYQTQLIDSVKEDIKHLHDKVWSFLQLHSLHLDPHIAPVQNSIPLLRSLPYVANAGLTPHRRCQIERQIERQLLTGMKRVEDVLGKGWELYAEGQKLQSESSAFLKKLDTRPIYEAWLHDINRRNMGVDGRLFKIVRLRGGGFQLAGNFDPQIITLFKEVRNLLWLGFQVPHAITNMAKDAKRVYPHAVSSMETDRFVNQYDTGRFVSSADGRDNRHIQFVREFASVVSVLQDKTNSVIGSHYLPPIPKPVVL
;
A
#
# COMPACT_ATOMS: atom_id res chain seq x y z
N MET A 1 -19.40 10.14 79.80
CA MET A 1 -19.81 10.04 78.38
C MET A 1 -20.91 11.06 78.12
N ARG A 2 -20.73 11.99 77.18
CA ARG A 2 -21.81 12.88 76.73
C ARG A 2 -22.55 12.18 75.57
N LEU A 3 -23.83 11.89 75.75
CA LEU A 3 -24.68 11.35 74.68
C LEU A 3 -25.30 12.52 73.91
N LYS A 4 -25.17 12.52 72.58
CA LYS A 4 -25.77 13.52 71.68
C LYS A 4 -26.77 12.82 70.77
N LEU A 5 -28.04 13.18 70.86
CA LEU A 5 -29.10 12.68 69.98
C LEU A 5 -29.15 13.57 68.73
N THR A 6 -29.00 13.00 67.54
CA THR A 6 -29.16 13.70 66.26
C THR A 6 -30.08 12.92 65.34
N GLN A 7 -30.90 13.63 64.56
CA GLN A 7 -31.79 13.02 63.57
C GLN A 7 -31.07 12.67 62.25
N HIS A 8 -29.94 13.33 61.99
CA HIS A 8 -29.08 13.04 60.84
C HIS A 8 -27.81 12.32 61.30
N LEU A 9 -27.38 11.36 60.50
CA LEU A 9 -26.16 10.61 60.73
C LEU A 9 -24.95 11.51 60.46
N THR A 10 -24.19 11.83 61.51
CA THR A 10 -22.97 12.65 61.39
C THR A 10 -21.80 11.90 62.01
N TYR A 11 -20.77 11.64 61.21
CA TYR A 11 -19.55 11.00 61.68
C TYR A 11 -18.57 12.04 62.23
N HIS A 12 -17.99 11.74 63.40
CA HIS A 12 -16.87 12.50 63.93
C HIS A 12 -15.88 11.53 64.58
N PRO A 13 -14.56 11.67 64.34
CA PRO A 13 -13.53 10.74 64.83
C PRO A 13 -13.38 10.71 66.36
N SER A 14 -14.09 11.57 67.09
CA SER A 14 -14.13 11.54 68.57
C SER A 14 -15.30 10.72 69.14
N HIS A 15 -16.16 10.15 68.29
CA HIS A 15 -17.29 9.33 68.73
C HIS A 15 -16.83 7.90 69.04
N VAL A 16 -16.92 7.50 70.31
CA VAL A 16 -16.55 6.14 70.76
C VAL A 16 -17.55 5.09 70.29
N LEU A 17 -18.84 5.43 70.21
CA LEU A 17 -19.91 4.55 69.76
C LEU A 17 -21.05 5.36 69.15
N THR A 18 -21.53 4.96 67.97
CA THR A 18 -22.75 5.53 67.37
C THR A 18 -23.82 4.46 67.22
N LEU A 19 -24.93 4.64 67.92
CA LEU A 19 -26.09 3.76 67.87
C LEU A 19 -27.21 4.42 67.04
N ALA A 20 -27.64 3.75 65.98
CA ALA A 20 -28.81 4.15 65.21
C ALA A 20 -30.06 3.46 65.73
N LEU A 21 -31.11 4.25 65.94
CA LEU A 21 -32.44 3.82 66.38
C LEU A 21 -33.42 4.03 65.23
N ILE A 22 -33.72 2.96 64.49
CA ILE A 22 -34.58 3.03 63.31
C ILE A 22 -35.96 2.49 63.67
N LYS A 23 -37.01 3.31 63.57
CA LYS A 23 -38.39 2.84 63.81
C LYS A 23 -38.84 1.94 62.66
N ARG A 24 -39.48 0.81 62.97
CA ARG A 24 -40.09 -0.10 61.98
C ARG A 24 -41.49 0.33 61.54
N GLY A 25 -42.14 1.22 62.31
CA GLY A 25 -43.45 1.80 62.01
C GLY A 25 -43.43 3.33 62.10
N THR A 26 -44.52 3.97 61.68
CA THR A 26 -44.65 5.44 61.66
C THR A 26 -44.72 6.05 63.06
N THR A 27 -45.32 5.35 64.03
CA THR A 27 -45.42 5.75 65.43
C THR A 27 -45.05 4.60 66.36
N LEU A 28 -44.50 4.92 67.55
CA LEU A 28 -44.26 3.93 68.59
C LEU A 28 -45.55 3.74 69.40
N ASP A 29 -46.05 2.51 69.43
CA ASP A 29 -47.29 2.16 70.13
C ASP A 29 -46.96 1.68 71.55
N PRO A 30 -47.51 2.33 72.61
CA PRO A 30 -47.24 1.95 74.00
C PRO A 30 -47.84 0.58 74.38
N THR A 31 -48.72 0.00 73.56
CA THR A 31 -49.38 -1.29 73.86
C THR A 31 -48.60 -2.50 73.37
N THR A 32 -47.61 -2.32 72.49
CA THR A 32 -46.76 -3.39 71.99
C THR A 32 -45.37 -3.33 72.61
N PRO A 33 -44.67 -4.47 72.79
CA PRO A 33 -43.34 -4.47 73.40
C PRO A 33 -42.35 -3.57 72.67
N LEU A 34 -41.63 -2.71 73.39
CA LEU A 34 -40.67 -1.78 72.78
C LEU A 34 -39.54 -2.51 72.04
N ALA A 35 -39.25 -3.77 72.29
CA ALA A 35 -38.19 -4.49 71.57
C ALA A 35 -38.55 -4.81 70.10
N THR A 36 -39.84 -4.83 69.74
CA THR A 36 -40.28 -5.22 68.39
C THR A 36 -40.42 -4.04 67.43
N GLN A 37 -40.41 -2.81 67.95
CA GLN A 37 -40.75 -1.59 67.21
C GLN A 37 -39.53 -0.79 66.68
N PRO A 38 -38.42 -0.62 67.43
CA PRO A 38 -37.18 -0.03 66.94
C PRO A 38 -36.14 -1.11 66.61
N HIS A 39 -35.45 -0.90 65.50
CA HIS A 39 -34.25 -1.62 65.13
C HIS A 39 -33.04 -0.85 65.64
N PHE A 40 -32.24 -1.50 66.49
CA PHE A 40 -30.99 -0.97 67.00
C PHE A 40 -29.85 -1.45 66.10
N LEU A 41 -29.05 -0.52 65.60
CA LEU A 41 -27.89 -0.86 64.79
C LEU A 41 -26.67 -0.11 65.31
N ASN A 42 -25.61 -0.87 65.62
CA ASN A 42 -24.33 -0.30 65.98
C ASN A 42 -23.57 0.04 64.70
N LEU A 43 -23.26 1.33 64.50
CA LEU A 43 -22.68 1.81 63.24
C LEU A 43 -21.17 2.04 63.32
N PHE A 44 -20.70 2.71 64.37
CA PHE A 44 -19.31 3.17 64.46
C PHE A 44 -18.76 2.96 65.86
N GLY A 45 -17.50 2.52 65.96
CA GLY A 45 -16.73 2.60 67.21
C GLY A 45 -15.23 2.45 66.94
N GLY A 46 -14.42 3.34 67.53
CA GLY A 46 -12.95 3.28 67.46
C GLY A 46 -12.33 3.90 66.19
N GLU A 47 -11.16 3.39 65.80
CA GLU A 47 -10.31 3.92 64.71
C GLU A 47 -10.68 3.41 63.30
N GLU A 48 -11.76 2.63 63.16
CA GLU A 48 -12.17 2.06 61.87
C GLU A 48 -12.72 3.13 60.90
N THR A 49 -12.47 2.94 59.60
CA THR A 49 -13.04 3.82 58.58
C THR A 49 -14.54 3.54 58.38
N LEU A 50 -15.32 4.57 58.01
CA LEU A 50 -16.76 4.46 57.73
C LEU A 50 -17.11 3.31 56.77
N TYR A 51 -16.22 3.04 55.81
CA TYR A 51 -16.41 2.00 54.82
C TYR A 51 -16.22 0.60 55.40
N GLU A 52 -15.25 0.40 56.29
CA GLU A 52 -14.96 -0.90 56.91
C GLU A 52 -16.07 -1.33 57.86
N SER A 53 -16.56 -0.44 58.73
CA SER A 53 -17.65 -0.78 59.66
C SER A 53 -18.98 -1.00 58.91
N LEU A 54 -19.26 -0.23 57.86
CA LEU A 54 -20.43 -0.47 57.00
C LEU A 54 -20.31 -1.79 56.24
N HIS A 55 -19.14 -2.09 55.69
CA HIS A 55 -18.86 -3.35 55.03
C HIS A 55 -18.99 -4.53 56.00
N ALA A 56 -18.57 -4.39 57.26
CA ALA A 56 -18.75 -5.40 58.30
C ALA A 56 -20.24 -5.63 58.63
N VAL A 57 -21.04 -4.58 58.78
CA VAL A 57 -22.50 -4.70 59.01
C VAL A 57 -23.18 -5.38 57.83
N VAL A 58 -22.82 -5.02 56.60
CA VAL A 58 -23.39 -5.61 55.38
C VAL A 58 -22.94 -7.06 55.22
N SER A 59 -21.65 -7.35 55.41
CA SER A 59 -21.08 -8.69 55.21
C SER A 59 -21.48 -9.67 56.30
N CYS A 60 -21.56 -9.25 57.57
CA CYS A 60 -21.85 -10.14 58.70
C CYS A 60 -23.33 -10.14 59.11
N GLY A 61 -24.05 -9.03 58.90
CA GLY A 61 -25.46 -8.90 59.28
C GLY A 61 -26.42 -9.11 58.12
N VAL A 62 -26.23 -8.34 57.04
CA VAL A 62 -27.20 -8.28 55.92
C VAL A 62 -27.06 -9.49 54.99
N LYS A 63 -25.84 -9.87 54.62
CA LYS A 63 -25.58 -10.97 53.68
C LYS A 63 -26.12 -12.31 54.18
N PRO A 64 -25.84 -12.78 55.42
CA PRO A 64 -26.39 -14.05 55.90
C PRO A 64 -27.92 -14.04 56.02
N TRP A 65 -28.51 -12.89 56.37
CA TRP A 65 -29.96 -12.72 56.45
C TRP A 65 -30.60 -12.75 55.05
N PHE A 66 -29.98 -12.11 54.06
CA PHE A 66 -30.41 -12.12 52.67
C PHE A 66 -30.23 -13.51 52.03
N ASP A 67 -29.11 -14.18 52.29
CA ASP A 67 -28.84 -15.54 51.83
C ASP A 67 -29.83 -16.54 52.45
N ALA A 68 -30.23 -16.37 53.71
CA ALA A 68 -31.29 -17.16 54.34
C ALA A 68 -32.69 -16.85 53.76
N PHE A 69 -32.96 -15.59 53.44
CA PHE A 69 -34.22 -15.14 52.83
C PHE A 69 -34.36 -15.65 51.38
N VAL A 70 -33.30 -15.55 50.57
CA VAL A 70 -33.23 -16.09 49.21
C VAL A 70 -33.17 -17.62 49.23
N GLY A 71 -32.48 -18.23 50.20
CA GLY A 71 -32.47 -19.68 50.40
C GLY A 71 -33.84 -20.27 50.71
N SER A 72 -34.75 -19.50 51.33
CA SER A 72 -36.15 -19.89 51.55
C SER A 72 -37.03 -19.80 50.29
N ARG A 73 -36.56 -19.11 49.24
CA ARG A 73 -37.22 -18.95 47.94
C ARG A 73 -36.26 -19.41 46.85
N GLY A 74 -36.20 -20.74 46.67
CA GLY A 74 -35.24 -21.43 45.82
C GLY A 74 -34.88 -20.72 44.51
N GLY A 75 -33.57 -20.51 44.32
CA GLY A 75 -33.02 -19.96 43.09
C GLY A 75 -31.58 -19.49 43.24
N GLY A 76 -30.63 -20.43 43.33
CA GLY A 76 -29.20 -20.12 43.29
C GLY A 76 -28.74 -19.77 41.87
N LYS A 77 -28.06 -18.63 41.72
CA LYS A 77 -27.28 -18.31 40.53
C LYS A 77 -26.15 -17.35 40.90
N ASP A 78 -24.95 -17.90 41.02
CA ASP A 78 -23.70 -17.13 41.12
C ASP A 78 -23.06 -17.02 39.73
N GLY A 79 -22.80 -15.79 39.30
CA GLY A 79 -22.09 -15.48 38.07
C GLY A 79 -21.34 -14.16 38.23
N GLY A 80 -20.02 -14.25 38.40
CA GLY A 80 -19.13 -13.09 38.57
C GLY A 80 -17.67 -13.51 38.66
N ASP A 81 -17.12 -14.04 37.56
CA ASP A 81 -15.69 -14.35 37.43
C ASP A 81 -14.92 -13.10 36.97
N THR A 82 -14.39 -12.32 37.91
CA THR A 82 -13.47 -11.19 37.61
C THR A 82 -12.11 -11.33 38.29
N LYS A 83 -11.71 -12.54 38.70
CA LYS A 83 -10.38 -12.78 39.32
C LYS A 83 -9.74 -14.03 38.74
N LEU A 84 -9.19 -13.85 37.54
CA LEU A 84 -8.47 -14.85 36.75
C LEU A 84 -7.13 -15.22 37.43
N GLY A 85 -7.15 -16.04 38.49
CA GLY A 85 -5.92 -16.57 39.09
C GLY A 85 -5.96 -16.96 40.57
N ILE A 86 -7.06 -16.69 41.28
CA ILE A 86 -7.16 -16.94 42.74
C ILE A 86 -7.51 -18.40 43.16
N PRO A 87 -8.12 -19.29 42.35
CA PRO A 87 -8.64 -20.55 42.90
C PRO A 87 -7.58 -21.61 43.22
N ILE A 88 -6.40 -21.58 42.59
CA ILE A 88 -5.34 -22.59 42.86
C ILE A 88 -4.83 -22.47 44.29
N ARG A 89 -4.45 -21.26 44.72
CA ARG A 89 -3.95 -21.01 46.07
C ARG A 89 -5.02 -21.27 47.13
N ALA A 90 -6.28 -21.02 46.80
CA ALA A 90 -7.40 -21.33 47.68
C ALA A 90 -7.57 -22.86 47.86
N LEU A 91 -7.54 -23.64 46.78
CA LEU A 91 -7.63 -25.11 46.86
C LEU A 91 -6.39 -25.73 47.52
N GLU A 92 -5.20 -25.19 47.26
CA GLU A 92 -3.98 -25.59 47.96
C GLU A 92 -4.04 -25.25 49.45
N GLY A 93 -4.59 -24.10 49.81
CA GLY A 93 -4.84 -23.69 51.20
C GLY A 93 -5.83 -24.61 51.90
N ILE A 94 -6.95 -24.96 51.24
CA ILE A 94 -7.94 -25.92 51.76
C ILE A 94 -7.29 -27.31 51.90
N LYS A 95 -6.47 -27.72 50.94
CA LYS A 95 -5.70 -28.98 51.00
C LYS A 95 -4.69 -28.97 52.16
N ALA A 96 -4.08 -27.83 52.46
CA ALA A 96 -3.20 -27.67 53.62
C ALA A 96 -3.98 -27.73 54.93
N GLN A 97 -5.15 -27.08 55.01
CA GLN A 97 -6.05 -27.15 56.17
C GLN A 97 -6.57 -28.57 56.41
N LEU A 98 -6.93 -29.31 55.36
CA LEU A 98 -7.36 -30.71 55.47
C LEU A 98 -6.24 -31.64 55.96
N ARG A 99 -4.98 -31.25 55.71
CA ARG A 99 -3.77 -31.96 56.16
C ARG A 99 -3.24 -31.47 57.50
N SER A 100 -3.94 -30.54 58.16
CA SER A 100 -3.57 -30.08 59.50
C SER A 100 -3.67 -31.22 60.51
N ASP A 101 -2.85 -31.14 61.54
CA ASP A 101 -2.76 -32.18 62.56
C ASP A 101 -4.07 -32.29 63.35
N GLU A 102 -4.76 -31.16 63.56
CA GLU A 102 -6.04 -31.09 64.27
C GLU A 102 -7.15 -31.84 63.50
N VAL A 103 -7.24 -31.62 62.19
CA VAL A 103 -8.25 -32.27 61.34
C VAL A 103 -7.95 -33.76 61.20
N THR A 104 -6.67 -34.11 61.04
CA THR A 104 -6.24 -35.52 60.94
C THR A 104 -6.53 -36.28 62.23
N MET A 105 -6.26 -35.67 63.39
CA MET A 105 -6.58 -36.23 64.71
C MET A 105 -8.09 -36.49 64.87
N VAL A 106 -8.94 -35.56 64.45
CA VAL A 106 -10.41 -35.74 64.52
C VAL A 106 -10.87 -36.89 63.61
N VAL A 107 -10.32 -36.99 62.40
CA VAL A 107 -10.61 -38.09 61.46
C VAL A 107 -10.17 -39.43 62.06
N ASP A 108 -9.00 -39.51 62.68
CA ASP A 108 -8.50 -40.74 63.32
C ASP A 108 -9.31 -41.13 64.56
N CYS A 109 -9.78 -40.16 65.35
CA CYS A 109 -10.70 -40.40 66.47
C CYS A 109 -12.05 -40.98 65.99
N LEU A 110 -12.61 -40.43 64.92
CA LEU A 110 -13.84 -40.94 64.29
C LEU A 110 -13.65 -42.35 63.70
N ARG A 111 -12.45 -42.66 63.20
CA ARG A 111 -12.08 -44.00 62.72
C ARG A 111 -11.97 -44.99 63.89
N ASN A 112 -11.36 -44.60 65.00
CA ASN A 112 -11.22 -45.45 66.20
C ASN A 112 -12.59 -45.76 66.86
N THR A 113 -13.53 -44.81 66.81
CA THR A 113 -14.91 -45.00 67.30
C THR A 113 -15.81 -45.79 66.35
N LYS A 114 -15.24 -46.40 65.29
CA LYS A 114 -15.93 -47.19 64.25
C LYS A 114 -16.97 -46.40 63.45
N ARG A 115 -16.90 -45.06 63.42
CA ARG A 115 -17.75 -44.21 62.57
C ARG A 115 -17.16 -44.07 61.17
N PHE A 116 -16.99 -45.20 60.48
CA PHE A 116 -16.35 -45.25 59.16
C PHE A 116 -17.14 -44.53 58.07
N HIS A 117 -18.47 -44.51 58.15
CA HIS A 117 -19.29 -43.81 57.16
C HIS A 117 -18.96 -42.31 57.10
N ALA A 118 -18.79 -41.64 58.25
CA ALA A 118 -18.49 -40.22 58.30
C ALA A 118 -17.09 -39.90 57.74
N THR A 119 -16.10 -40.75 57.99
CA THR A 119 -14.72 -40.55 57.52
C THR A 119 -14.54 -40.92 56.04
N VAL A 120 -15.17 -41.99 55.58
CA VAL A 120 -15.13 -42.38 54.16
C VAL A 120 -15.94 -41.40 53.30
N SER A 121 -17.13 -40.98 53.75
CA SER A 121 -17.94 -39.94 53.09
C SER A 121 -17.19 -38.60 53.05
N PHE A 122 -16.58 -38.17 54.16
CA PHE A 122 -15.79 -36.93 54.15
C PHE A 122 -14.62 -36.95 53.15
N ILE A 123 -13.90 -38.07 53.01
CA ILE A 123 -12.79 -38.18 52.05
C ILE A 123 -13.31 -38.30 50.60
N ALA A 124 -14.41 -39.02 50.38
CA ALA A 124 -14.96 -39.25 49.04
C ALA A 124 -15.78 -38.07 48.49
N ASP A 125 -16.59 -37.42 49.33
CA ASP A 125 -17.55 -36.40 48.91
C ASP A 125 -16.96 -34.99 48.80
N THR A 126 -15.70 -34.77 49.22
CA THR A 126 -15.05 -33.45 49.09
C THR A 126 -14.85 -33.00 47.65
N GLY A 127 -14.76 -33.93 46.69
CA GLY A 127 -14.45 -33.62 45.28
C GLY A 127 -13.13 -32.88 45.07
N LEU A 128 -12.33 -32.70 46.13
CA LEU A 128 -11.18 -31.79 46.16
C LEU A 128 -10.08 -32.27 45.23
N LYS A 129 -9.86 -33.59 45.14
CA LYS A 129 -8.87 -34.19 44.24
C LYS A 129 -9.23 -33.92 42.78
N ASP A 130 -10.48 -34.20 42.39
CA ASP A 130 -10.96 -34.00 41.01
C ASP A 130 -10.95 -32.52 40.63
N ALA A 131 -11.37 -31.63 41.54
CA ALA A 131 -11.31 -30.18 41.35
C ALA A 131 -9.85 -29.69 41.22
N THR A 132 -8.94 -30.18 42.07
CA THR A 132 -7.51 -29.84 42.01
C THR A 132 -6.90 -30.28 40.67
N ASP A 133 -7.21 -31.49 40.21
CA ASP A 133 -6.70 -32.03 38.95
C ASP A 133 -7.24 -31.27 37.74
N LEU A 134 -8.54 -30.91 37.74
CA LEU A 134 -9.16 -30.09 36.71
C LEU A 134 -8.53 -28.70 36.66
N VAL A 135 -8.31 -28.08 37.83
CA VAL A 135 -7.66 -26.78 37.93
C VAL A 135 -6.21 -26.86 37.43
N HIS A 136 -5.43 -27.89 37.79
CA HIS A 136 -4.07 -28.07 37.27
C HIS A 136 -4.04 -28.23 35.75
N LYS A 137 -5.00 -28.98 35.19
CA LYS A 137 -5.16 -29.15 33.74
C LYS A 137 -5.48 -27.84 33.03
N TYR A 138 -6.35 -27.00 33.59
CA TYR A 138 -6.69 -25.68 33.01
C TYR A 138 -5.61 -24.64 33.25
N ASN A 139 -4.85 -24.76 34.34
CA ASN A 139 -3.72 -23.88 34.64
C ASN A 139 -2.63 -23.94 33.57
N GLN A 140 -2.53 -25.03 32.80
CA GLN A 140 -1.60 -25.10 31.66
C GLN A 140 -1.86 -24.02 30.60
N LEU A 141 -3.12 -23.60 30.45
CA LEU A 141 -3.54 -22.50 29.58
C LEU A 141 -3.59 -21.16 30.32
N MET A 142 -3.99 -21.14 31.59
CA MET A 142 -4.17 -19.88 32.33
C MET A 142 -2.87 -19.30 32.91
N LYS A 143 -1.84 -20.13 33.09
CA LYS A 143 -0.55 -19.69 33.62
C LYS A 143 0.19 -18.82 32.60
N ASP A 144 0.71 -17.70 33.10
CA ASP A 144 1.50 -16.72 32.34
C ASP A 144 0.80 -16.25 31.06
N PHE A 145 -0.50 -15.99 31.15
CA PHE A 145 -1.31 -15.54 30.02
C PHE A 145 -1.00 -14.06 29.68
N PRO A 146 -0.56 -13.74 28.45
CA PRO A 146 -0.01 -12.43 28.10
C PRO A 146 -1.08 -11.36 27.82
N LEU A 147 -2.10 -11.23 28.68
CA LEU A 147 -3.14 -10.19 28.54
C LEU A 147 -2.61 -8.79 28.89
N ASN A 148 -1.68 -8.72 29.85
CA ASN A 148 -1.17 -7.46 30.36
C ASN A 148 -0.43 -6.64 29.30
N GLU A 149 0.20 -7.31 28.32
CA GLU A 149 0.86 -6.65 27.19
C GLU A 149 -0.16 -5.85 26.35
N LEU A 150 -1.34 -6.42 26.10
CA LEU A 150 -2.42 -5.75 25.39
C LEU A 150 -3.01 -4.60 26.22
N LEU A 151 -3.29 -4.83 27.51
CA LEU A 151 -3.91 -3.82 28.37
C LEU A 151 -2.98 -2.63 28.69
N SER A 152 -1.67 -2.84 28.66
CA SER A 152 -0.66 -1.81 28.88
C SER A 152 -0.14 -1.16 27.59
N ALA A 153 -0.57 -1.65 26.42
CA ALA A 153 -0.13 -1.13 25.14
C ALA A 153 -0.50 0.36 24.98
N THR A 154 0.49 1.19 24.68
CA THR A 154 0.33 2.63 24.40
C THR A 154 0.31 2.94 22.92
N ASP A 155 0.82 2.01 22.10
CA ASP A 155 1.11 2.20 20.69
C ASP A 155 0.40 1.14 19.85
N LEU A 156 0.03 1.50 18.62
CA LEU A 156 -0.63 0.59 17.68
C LEU A 156 0.23 -0.65 17.38
N ASP A 157 1.55 -0.48 17.27
CA ASP A 157 2.47 -1.60 17.00
C ASP A 157 2.50 -2.61 18.16
N LYS A 158 2.51 -2.12 19.41
CA LYS A 158 2.44 -2.99 20.59
C LYS A 158 1.13 -3.76 20.69
N ILE A 159 0.01 -3.15 20.28
CA ILE A 159 -1.27 -3.86 20.18
C ILE A 159 -1.13 -5.02 19.19
N GLN A 160 -0.54 -4.77 18.02
CA GLN A 160 -0.33 -5.80 17.00
C GLN A 160 0.52 -6.96 17.51
N GLU A 161 1.64 -6.67 18.16
CA GLU A 161 2.53 -7.68 18.77
C GLU A 161 1.82 -8.46 19.89
N SER A 162 1.09 -7.77 20.76
CA SER A 162 0.35 -8.37 21.87
C SER A 162 -0.72 -9.35 21.38
N LEU A 163 -1.43 -9.01 20.30
CA LEU A 163 -2.40 -9.92 19.68
C LEU A 163 -1.73 -11.21 19.20
N ILE A 164 -0.59 -11.12 18.51
CA ILE A 164 0.15 -12.29 18.03
C ILE A 164 0.61 -13.14 19.21
N LEU A 165 1.10 -12.54 20.30
CA LEU A 165 1.53 -13.25 21.51
C LEU A 165 0.37 -13.98 22.18
N ILE A 166 -0.79 -13.33 22.33
CA ILE A 166 -1.99 -13.91 22.92
C ILE A 166 -2.48 -15.11 22.11
N PHE A 167 -2.65 -14.97 20.80
CA PHE A 167 -3.14 -16.05 19.96
C PHE A 167 -2.13 -17.19 19.83
N SER A 168 -0.83 -16.91 19.76
CA SER A 168 0.23 -17.93 19.80
C SER A 168 0.18 -18.76 21.08
N HIS A 169 -0.02 -18.10 22.24
CA HIS A 169 -0.17 -18.77 23.53
C HIS A 169 -1.42 -19.66 23.55
N ILE A 170 -2.59 -19.13 23.18
CA ILE A 170 -3.85 -19.88 23.11
C ILE A 170 -3.71 -21.08 22.18
N ASN A 171 -3.24 -20.89 20.95
CA ASN A 171 -3.16 -21.93 19.94
C ASN A 171 -2.21 -23.08 20.36
N ARG A 172 -1.09 -22.74 21.01
CA ARG A 172 -0.13 -23.74 21.52
C ARG A 172 -0.68 -24.48 22.74
N LYS A 173 -1.25 -23.77 23.71
CA LYS A 173 -1.70 -24.34 25.00
C LYS A 173 -3.05 -25.03 24.93
N LEU A 174 -3.95 -24.63 24.02
CA LEU A 174 -5.24 -25.31 23.81
C LEU A 174 -5.06 -26.73 23.27
N ARG A 175 -4.01 -26.98 22.47
CA ARG A 175 -3.66 -28.32 21.99
C ARG A 175 -3.22 -29.26 23.12
N LEU A 176 -2.58 -28.72 24.17
CA LEU A 176 -2.01 -29.47 25.29
C LEU A 176 -2.98 -29.64 26.46
N SER A 177 -3.79 -28.62 26.75
CA SER A 177 -4.71 -28.60 27.89
C SER A 177 -6.10 -29.13 27.51
N PRO A 178 -6.79 -29.92 28.35
CA PRO A 178 -8.14 -30.41 28.10
C PRO A 178 -9.22 -29.32 28.31
N TYR A 179 -8.89 -28.06 28.04
CA TYR A 179 -9.80 -26.93 28.16
C TYR A 179 -10.93 -27.04 27.13
N LEU A 180 -12.16 -26.81 27.58
CA LEU A 180 -13.37 -26.99 26.78
C LEU A 180 -13.48 -25.89 25.72
N ILE A 181 -13.73 -26.29 24.47
CA ILE A 181 -13.84 -25.35 23.34
C ILE A 181 -15.03 -24.39 23.54
N ARG A 182 -16.13 -24.85 24.15
CA ARG A 182 -17.28 -24.00 24.51
C ARG A 182 -16.91 -22.82 25.40
N ARG A 183 -15.87 -22.95 26.24
CA ARG A 183 -15.38 -21.86 27.10
C ARG A 183 -14.27 -21.04 26.44
N ALA A 184 -13.58 -21.59 25.45
CA ALA A 184 -12.56 -20.87 24.69
C ALA A 184 -13.19 -19.80 23.78
N LEU A 185 -14.39 -20.03 23.23
CA LEU A 185 -15.05 -19.04 22.37
C LEU A 185 -15.40 -17.73 23.12
N PRO A 186 -16.06 -17.76 24.30
CA PRO A 186 -16.27 -16.54 25.09
C PRO A 186 -14.98 -15.88 25.57
N LEU A 187 -13.91 -16.65 25.80
CA LEU A 187 -12.60 -16.09 26.16
C LEU A 187 -12.03 -15.25 25.00
N VAL A 188 -12.10 -15.76 23.76
CA VAL A 188 -11.66 -15.02 22.58
C VAL A 188 -12.57 -13.81 22.30
N GLU A 189 -13.87 -13.92 22.60
CA GLU A 189 -14.81 -12.79 22.54
C GLU A 189 -14.44 -11.69 23.55
N ALA A 190 -14.09 -12.06 24.79
CA ALA A 190 -13.61 -11.12 25.80
C ALA A 190 -12.28 -10.46 25.39
N ILE A 191 -11.33 -11.20 24.81
CA ILE A 191 -10.09 -10.64 24.25
C ILE A 191 -10.41 -9.65 23.12
N SER A 192 -11.46 -9.92 22.33
CA SER A 192 -11.93 -9.01 21.29
C SER A 192 -12.48 -7.70 21.86
N GLN A 193 -13.13 -7.75 23.03
CA GLN A 193 -13.61 -6.59 23.76
C GLN A 193 -12.44 -5.78 24.34
N ASP A 194 -11.47 -6.43 25.00
CA ASP A 194 -10.27 -5.77 25.51
C ASP A 194 -9.47 -5.11 24.37
N PHE A 195 -9.34 -5.79 23.22
CA PHE A 195 -8.72 -5.25 22.02
C PHE A 195 -9.47 -4.01 21.50
N ASN A 196 -10.80 -4.07 21.43
CA ASN A 196 -11.63 -2.94 21.03
C ASN A 196 -11.42 -1.73 21.95
N ASP A 197 -11.45 -1.93 23.27
CA ASP A 197 -11.35 -0.86 24.25
C ASP A 197 -9.96 -0.20 24.24
N GLN A 198 -8.90 -1.00 24.09
CA GLN A 198 -7.54 -0.47 23.95
C GLN A 198 -7.35 0.28 22.63
N LEU A 199 -7.88 -0.25 21.53
CA LEU A 199 -7.81 0.41 20.22
C LEU A 199 -8.58 1.73 20.24
N LEU A 200 -9.78 1.75 20.82
CA LEU A 200 -10.60 2.95 20.96
C LEU A 200 -9.90 3.99 21.85
N ARG A 201 -9.27 3.59 22.95
CA ARG A 201 -8.48 4.49 23.82
C ARG A 201 -7.35 5.17 23.05
N ILE A 202 -6.57 4.43 22.27
CA ILE A 202 -5.47 4.99 21.48
C ILE A 202 -6.01 5.90 20.37
N LEU A 203 -7.00 5.44 19.59
CA LEU A 203 -7.57 6.22 18.49
C LEU A 203 -8.23 7.53 18.96
N THR A 204 -8.90 7.51 20.12
CA THR A 204 -9.54 8.70 20.71
C THR A 204 -8.48 9.73 21.12
N SER A 205 -7.32 9.29 21.61
CA SER A 205 -6.23 10.18 22.01
C SER A 205 -5.65 10.98 20.83
N HIS A 206 -5.68 10.40 19.61
CA HIS A 206 -5.19 11.05 18.40
C HIS A 206 -6.12 12.10 17.81
N ARG A 207 -7.37 12.22 18.28
CA ARG A 207 -8.37 13.18 17.77
C ARG A 207 -8.41 13.22 16.24
N LEU A 208 -8.74 12.08 15.63
CA LEU A 208 -8.71 11.86 14.18
C LEU A 208 -9.31 12.98 13.31
N PRO A 209 -10.39 13.69 13.69
CA PRO A 209 -10.94 14.75 12.85
C PRO A 209 -10.01 15.97 12.69
N TYR A 210 -9.13 16.21 13.66
CA TYR A 210 -8.24 17.37 13.71
C TYR A 210 -6.88 17.10 13.10
N THR A 211 -6.52 15.83 12.86
CA THR A 211 -5.21 15.48 12.33
C THR A 211 -5.11 15.78 10.82
N PRO A 212 -3.92 16.16 10.34
CA PRO A 212 -3.65 16.29 8.91
C PRO A 212 -3.87 14.95 8.19
N TYR A 213 -4.28 15.00 6.92
CA TYR A 213 -4.63 13.82 6.13
C TYR A 213 -3.50 12.78 6.05
N ASP A 214 -2.25 13.22 5.83
CA ASP A 214 -1.11 12.30 5.71
C ASP A 214 -0.87 11.48 7.00
N THR A 215 -1.02 12.12 8.15
CA THR A 215 -0.86 11.46 9.45
C THR A 215 -2.06 10.56 9.74
N PHE A 216 -3.26 11.02 9.40
CA PHE A 216 -4.50 10.26 9.50
C PHE A 216 -4.48 8.97 8.65
N ASP A 217 -4.08 9.03 7.36
CA ASP A 217 -4.06 7.86 6.49
C ASP A 217 -2.99 6.85 6.91
N ARG A 218 -1.84 7.30 7.44
CA ARG A 218 -0.84 6.42 8.05
C ARG A 218 -1.39 5.68 9.27
N LEU A 219 -2.00 6.42 10.20
CA LEU A 219 -2.60 5.85 11.42
C LEU A 219 -3.69 4.84 11.09
N LEU A 220 -4.68 5.20 10.24
CA LEU A 220 -5.75 4.26 9.87
C LEU A 220 -5.27 3.11 8.99
N SER A 221 -4.20 3.28 8.21
CA SER A 221 -3.57 2.17 7.50
C SER A 221 -2.92 1.17 8.47
N GLN A 222 -2.26 1.65 9.53
CA GLN A 222 -1.75 0.80 10.61
C GLN A 222 -2.90 0.10 11.35
N THR A 223 -3.96 0.83 11.73
CA THR A 223 -5.17 0.23 12.33
C THR A 223 -5.79 -0.84 11.44
N THR A 224 -5.86 -0.62 10.13
CA THR A 224 -6.35 -1.61 9.15
C THR A 224 -5.45 -2.85 9.12
N SER A 225 -4.14 -2.68 9.23
CA SER A 225 -3.18 -3.79 9.34
C SER A 225 -3.39 -4.61 10.61
N ILE A 226 -3.70 -3.95 11.73
CA ILE A 226 -4.01 -4.63 13.00
C ILE A 226 -5.29 -5.46 12.89
N PHE A 227 -6.36 -4.92 12.28
CA PHE A 227 -7.57 -5.70 12.02
C PHE A 227 -7.30 -6.93 11.14
N ARG A 228 -6.47 -6.79 10.09
CA ARG A 228 -6.04 -7.94 9.28
C ARG A 228 -5.26 -8.97 10.08
N THR A 229 -4.39 -8.50 10.99
CA THR A 229 -3.63 -9.39 11.89
C THR A 229 -4.59 -10.18 12.77
N TRP A 230 -5.61 -9.54 13.35
CA TRP A 230 -6.67 -10.24 14.08
C TRP A 230 -7.38 -11.28 13.19
N ASP A 231 -7.79 -10.88 11.98
CA ASP A 231 -8.48 -11.78 11.04
C ASP A 231 -7.66 -13.01 10.66
N ASP A 232 -6.33 -12.89 10.59
CA ASP A 232 -5.45 -14.01 10.33
C ASP A 232 -5.24 -14.88 11.58
N GLN A 233 -5.07 -14.27 12.75
CA GLN A 233 -4.95 -14.99 14.03
C GLN A 233 -6.23 -15.77 14.38
N ILE A 234 -7.42 -15.19 14.13
CA ILE A 234 -8.69 -15.87 14.40
C ILE A 234 -8.93 -17.04 13.44
N LYS A 235 -8.48 -16.94 12.17
CA LYS A 235 -8.51 -18.08 11.23
C LYS A 235 -7.64 -19.21 11.75
N GLU A 236 -6.44 -18.92 12.24
CA GLU A 236 -5.57 -19.92 12.86
C GLU A 236 -6.20 -20.53 14.12
N PHE A 237 -6.81 -19.71 14.98
CA PHE A 237 -7.57 -20.22 16.12
C PHE A 237 -8.70 -21.16 15.70
N TYR A 238 -9.44 -20.84 14.64
CA TYR A 238 -10.50 -21.72 14.12
C TYR A 238 -9.96 -23.06 13.59
N THR A 239 -8.78 -23.08 12.95
CA THR A 239 -8.18 -24.36 12.52
C THR A 239 -7.78 -25.20 13.73
N VAL A 240 -7.15 -24.57 14.73
CA VAL A 240 -6.75 -25.23 15.98
C VAL A 240 -7.96 -25.75 16.76
N ALA A 241 -9.01 -24.93 16.91
CA ALA A 241 -10.23 -25.31 17.60
C ALA A 241 -10.89 -26.53 16.93
N ARG A 242 -11.04 -26.53 15.59
CA ARG A 242 -11.59 -27.67 14.85
C ARG A 242 -10.75 -28.93 15.01
N ASP A 243 -9.43 -28.81 14.95
CA ASP A 243 -8.51 -29.94 15.15
C ASP A 243 -8.63 -30.53 16.56
N VAL A 244 -8.77 -29.68 17.59
CA VAL A 244 -8.95 -30.11 18.97
C VAL A 244 -10.33 -30.78 19.16
N THR A 245 -11.41 -30.24 18.60
CA THR A 245 -12.75 -30.88 18.64
C THR A 245 -12.69 -32.27 18.04
N ARG A 246 -12.05 -32.41 16.87
CA ARG A 246 -11.91 -33.69 16.16
C ARG A 246 -11.09 -34.71 16.94
N LYS A 247 -9.93 -34.30 17.48
CA LYS A 247 -9.04 -35.19 18.24
C LYS A 247 -9.66 -35.68 19.56
N ARG A 248 -10.52 -34.88 20.18
CA ARG A 248 -11.14 -35.20 21.47
C ARG A 248 -12.50 -35.84 21.37
N SER A 249 -13.05 -36.00 20.15
CA SER A 249 -14.43 -36.44 19.93
C SER A 249 -15.44 -35.64 20.78
N GLU A 250 -15.20 -34.34 20.96
CA GLU A 250 -16.13 -33.45 21.67
C GLU A 250 -17.40 -33.27 20.83
N GLN A 251 -18.56 -33.08 21.48
CA GLN A 251 -19.81 -32.82 20.77
C GLN A 251 -19.67 -31.61 19.85
N PHE A 252 -20.16 -31.74 18.61
CA PHE A 252 -20.09 -30.68 17.63
C PHE A 252 -20.76 -29.40 18.16
N ILE A 253 -20.01 -28.31 18.14
CA ILE A 253 -20.48 -26.97 18.50
C ILE A 253 -20.23 -26.07 17.30
N PRO A 254 -21.18 -25.19 16.92
CA PRO A 254 -20.89 -24.17 15.94
C PRO A 254 -19.78 -23.26 16.46
N ILE A 255 -18.60 -23.35 15.85
CA ILE A 255 -17.45 -22.50 16.15
C ILE A 255 -17.68 -21.17 15.43
N LYS A 256 -18.30 -20.21 16.12
CA LYS A 256 -18.50 -18.85 15.63
C LYS A 256 -18.17 -17.88 16.77
N VAL A 257 -17.19 -17.01 16.55
CA VAL A 257 -16.88 -15.88 17.43
C VAL A 257 -17.45 -14.63 16.78
N VAL A 258 -18.22 -13.85 17.53
CA VAL A 258 -18.66 -12.51 17.10
C VAL A 258 -17.67 -11.51 17.69
N PRO A 259 -16.77 -10.91 16.89
CA PRO A 259 -15.80 -9.96 17.40
C PRO A 259 -16.49 -8.64 17.79
N ALA A 260 -16.19 -8.13 18.98
CA ALA A 260 -16.72 -6.85 19.47
C ALA A 260 -16.26 -5.66 18.61
N HIS A 261 -15.01 -5.70 18.12
CA HIS A 261 -14.42 -4.64 17.30
C HIS A 261 -14.93 -4.59 15.85
N ALA A 262 -15.78 -5.51 15.39
CA ALA A 262 -16.24 -5.51 13.99
C ALA A 262 -16.94 -4.20 13.60
N LYS A 263 -17.77 -3.65 14.49
CA LYS A 263 -18.45 -2.38 14.23
C LYS A 263 -17.46 -1.21 14.15
N LEU A 264 -16.42 -1.22 15.01
CA LEU A 264 -15.34 -0.22 14.96
C LEU A 264 -14.50 -0.34 13.68
N GLN A 265 -14.26 -1.56 13.19
CA GLN A 265 -13.56 -1.80 11.93
C GLN A 265 -14.33 -1.26 10.73
N GLU A 266 -15.64 -1.51 10.65
CA GLU A 266 -16.49 -0.92 9.61
C GLU A 266 -16.49 0.61 9.69
N ARG A 267 -16.65 1.13 10.90
CA ARG A 267 -16.62 2.57 11.18
C ARG A 267 -15.32 3.22 10.71
N THR A 268 -14.16 2.69 11.12
CA THR A 268 -12.85 3.23 10.74
C THR A 268 -12.58 3.15 9.24
N ARG A 269 -13.05 2.10 8.57
CA ARG A 269 -13.00 2.00 7.10
C ARG A 269 -13.83 3.08 6.44
N TYR A 270 -15.06 3.28 6.92
CA TYR A 270 -15.95 4.32 6.42
C TYR A 270 -15.32 5.71 6.54
N LEU A 271 -14.75 6.03 7.70
CA LEU A 271 -14.08 7.30 7.95
C LEU A 271 -12.88 7.52 7.07
N ARG A 272 -12.11 6.45 6.80
CA ARG A 272 -10.96 6.53 5.89
C ARG A 272 -11.41 6.90 4.48
N ASP A 273 -12.43 6.22 3.97
CA ASP A 273 -12.97 6.48 2.63
C ASP A 273 -13.60 7.88 2.55
N GLY A 274 -14.35 8.30 3.57
CA GLY A 274 -14.93 9.64 3.66
C GLY A 274 -13.87 10.75 3.73
N ARG A 275 -12.82 10.59 4.55
CA ARG A 275 -11.74 11.57 4.65
C ARG A 275 -10.93 11.68 3.35
N LYS A 276 -10.72 10.55 2.66
CA LYS A 276 -10.07 10.53 1.35
C LYS A 276 -10.89 11.28 0.30
N GLN A 277 -12.21 11.12 0.29
CA GLN A 277 -13.10 11.90 -0.58
C GLN A 277 -13.06 13.40 -0.24
N HIS A 278 -13.07 13.74 1.05
CA HIS A 278 -12.94 15.13 1.50
C HIS A 278 -11.62 15.77 1.05
N GLU A 279 -10.49 15.07 1.19
CA GLU A 279 -9.19 15.58 0.75
C GLU A 279 -9.15 15.77 -0.78
N GLN A 280 -9.75 14.84 -1.53
CA GLN A 280 -9.90 15.00 -2.98
C GLN A 280 -10.71 16.25 -3.33
N LEU A 281 -11.83 16.50 -2.65
CA LEU A 281 -12.63 17.71 -2.84
C LEU A 281 -11.83 18.97 -2.49
N ALA A 282 -11.10 18.98 -1.38
CA ALA A 282 -10.27 20.11 -0.96
C ALA A 282 -9.15 20.44 -1.98
N ILE A 283 -8.48 19.40 -2.51
CA ILE A 283 -7.47 19.54 -3.59
C ILE A 283 -8.10 20.09 -4.87
N MET A 284 -9.35 19.72 -5.16
CA MET A 284 -10.06 20.19 -6.36
C MET A 284 -10.52 21.65 -6.22
N THR A 285 -10.84 22.10 -5.01
CA THR A 285 -11.19 23.50 -4.73
C THR A 285 -9.97 24.43 -4.61
N GLY A 286 -8.79 23.95 -4.23
CA GLY A 286 -7.60 24.82 -4.07
C GLY A 286 -7.15 25.61 -5.33
N PRO A 287 -7.14 25.01 -6.54
CA PRO A 287 -6.76 25.70 -7.78
C PRO A 287 -7.73 26.78 -8.25
N THR A 288 -8.95 26.87 -7.70
CA THR A 288 -9.93 27.89 -8.13
C THR A 288 -9.52 29.29 -7.68
N LYS A 289 -8.71 29.41 -6.61
CA LYS A 289 -8.16 30.68 -6.10
C LYS A 289 -7.34 31.48 -7.10
N GLY A 290 -6.66 30.81 -8.03
CA GLY A 290 -5.83 31.47 -9.05
C GLY A 290 -6.59 31.87 -10.33
N LEU A 291 -7.86 31.48 -10.46
CA LEU A 291 -8.63 31.67 -11.70
C LEU A 291 -9.61 32.86 -11.67
N GLY A 292 -9.79 33.51 -10.53
CA GLY A 292 -10.63 34.71 -10.40
C GLY A 292 -10.08 35.98 -11.07
N SER A 293 -8.94 35.92 -11.76
CA SER A 293 -8.29 37.09 -12.37
C SER A 293 -8.81 37.45 -13.77
N VAL A 294 -9.73 36.66 -14.34
CA VAL A 294 -10.32 36.98 -15.66
C VAL A 294 -11.85 36.99 -15.57
N GLY A 295 -12.37 38.07 -14.99
CA GLY A 295 -13.66 38.64 -15.34
C GLY A 295 -14.87 37.73 -15.28
N MET A 296 -15.30 37.37 -14.07
CA MET A 296 -16.72 37.25 -13.74
C MET A 296 -16.88 37.36 -12.23
N GLU A 297 -17.20 38.56 -11.75
CA GLU A 297 -17.69 38.80 -10.38
C GLU A 297 -19.10 38.20 -10.28
N VAL A 298 -19.19 36.92 -9.93
CA VAL A 298 -20.42 36.34 -9.39
C VAL A 298 -20.06 35.79 -8.02
N GLY A 299 -20.32 36.61 -6.98
CA GLY A 299 -20.50 36.19 -5.58
C GLY A 299 -19.68 34.99 -5.13
N GLY A 300 -18.36 35.06 -5.29
CA GLY A 300 -17.47 33.95 -5.00
C GLY A 300 -17.29 33.76 -3.50
N THR A 301 -18.21 33.02 -2.86
CA THR A 301 -17.85 32.29 -1.66
C THR A 301 -16.62 31.45 -2.04
N ASP A 302 -15.54 31.55 -1.26
CA ASP A 302 -14.36 30.73 -1.47
C ASP A 302 -14.82 29.27 -1.34
N MET A 303 -14.93 28.53 -2.45
CA MET A 303 -15.37 27.13 -2.44
C MET A 303 -14.51 26.30 -1.49
N GLU A 304 -13.24 26.67 -1.32
CA GLU A 304 -12.34 26.07 -0.35
C GLU A 304 -12.76 26.36 1.11
N GLU A 305 -13.27 27.56 1.38
CA GLU A 305 -13.82 27.95 2.69
C GLU A 305 -15.13 27.21 2.97
N GLU A 306 -16.03 27.08 2.00
CA GLU A 306 -17.27 26.28 2.17
C GLU A 306 -16.97 24.81 2.47
N VAL A 307 -15.97 24.21 1.82
CA VAL A 307 -15.52 22.83 2.10
C VAL A 307 -14.91 22.71 3.49
N LYS A 308 -14.12 23.70 3.93
CA LYS A 308 -13.58 23.73 5.30
C LYS A 308 -14.69 23.84 6.34
N GLU A 309 -15.65 24.74 6.15
CA GLU A 309 -16.78 24.92 7.04
C GLU A 309 -17.67 23.69 7.10
N ALA A 310 -17.88 22.99 5.98
CA ALA A 310 -18.62 21.73 5.97
C ALA A 310 -17.96 20.70 6.89
N TYR A 311 -16.64 20.63 6.88
CA TYR A 311 -15.88 19.69 7.70
C TYR A 311 -15.82 20.08 9.19
N GLU A 312 -16.03 21.36 9.55
CA GLU A 312 -16.14 21.78 10.95
C GLU A 312 -17.31 21.11 11.68
N VAL A 313 -18.39 20.73 10.98
CA VAL A 313 -19.51 19.95 11.56
C VAL A 313 -19.02 18.58 12.03
N VAL A 314 -18.17 17.93 11.23
CA VAL A 314 -17.59 16.61 11.53
C VAL A 314 -16.60 16.67 12.68
N LYS A 315 -15.85 17.78 12.82
CA LYS A 315 -14.87 17.97 13.92
C LYS A 315 -15.50 18.09 15.32
N ARG A 316 -16.76 18.50 15.41
CA ARG A 316 -17.46 18.73 16.70
C ARG A 316 -18.01 17.46 17.33
N ILE A 317 -17.97 16.33 16.62
CA ILE A 317 -18.61 15.08 17.03
C ILE A 317 -17.55 14.04 17.34
N ASP A 318 -17.86 13.14 18.27
CA ASP A 318 -17.05 11.95 18.46
C ASP A 318 -17.31 10.96 17.33
N VAL A 319 -16.36 10.94 16.41
CA VAL A 319 -16.45 10.17 15.19
C VAL A 319 -16.26 8.65 15.45
N LEU A 320 -15.65 8.28 16.57
CA LEU A 320 -15.34 6.89 16.93
C LEU A 320 -16.40 6.22 17.81
N ASP A 321 -17.43 6.95 18.24
CA ASP A 321 -18.54 6.35 18.99
C ASP A 321 -19.39 5.46 18.07
N VAL A 322 -19.45 4.17 18.41
CA VAL A 322 -20.18 3.13 17.67
C VAL A 322 -21.47 2.71 18.41
N SER A 323 -21.84 3.46 19.46
CA SER A 323 -23.14 3.33 20.10
C SER A 323 -24.28 3.65 19.14
N VAL A 324 -25.50 3.24 19.48
CA VAL A 324 -26.70 3.54 18.67
C VAL A 324 -26.90 5.06 18.59
N GLU A 325 -26.76 5.75 19.73
CA GLU A 325 -26.85 7.21 19.83
C GLU A 325 -25.74 7.91 19.01
N GLY A 326 -24.49 7.44 19.13
CA GLY A 326 -23.36 7.96 18.36
C GLY A 326 -23.53 7.78 16.85
N THR A 327 -24.13 6.67 16.43
CA THR A 327 -24.45 6.41 15.02
C THR A 327 -25.51 7.39 14.50
N GLU A 328 -26.56 7.66 15.27
CA GLU A 328 -27.60 8.63 14.89
C GLU A 328 -27.03 10.06 14.78
N ILE A 329 -26.21 10.48 15.74
CA ILE A 329 -25.52 11.77 15.73
C ILE A 329 -24.60 11.87 14.50
N TRP A 330 -23.86 10.80 14.20
CA TRP A 330 -23.03 10.76 13.01
C TRP A 330 -23.83 10.91 11.73
N VAL A 331 -24.92 10.15 11.57
CA VAL A 331 -25.75 10.19 10.35
C VAL A 331 -26.34 11.58 10.16
N ALA A 332 -26.78 12.25 11.23
CA ALA A 332 -27.27 13.62 11.15
C ALA A 332 -26.19 14.60 10.68
N ALA A 333 -24.97 14.48 11.22
CA ALA A 333 -23.85 15.33 10.85
C ALA A 333 -23.32 15.05 9.44
N GLU A 334 -23.32 13.78 9.04
CA GLU A 334 -23.00 13.35 7.71
C GLU A 334 -24.00 13.90 6.69
N ASN A 335 -25.29 13.88 6.99
CA ASN A 335 -26.30 14.49 6.12
C ASN A 335 -26.06 16.00 5.98
N ALA A 336 -25.76 16.70 7.07
CA ALA A 336 -25.41 18.13 7.03
C ALA A 336 -24.12 18.41 6.23
N TYR A 337 -23.11 17.55 6.37
CA TYR A 337 -21.87 17.62 5.57
C TYR A 337 -22.15 17.37 4.08
N ASN A 338 -22.88 16.32 3.75
CA ASN A 338 -23.22 15.92 2.39
C ASN A 338 -24.09 16.98 1.68
N GLU A 339 -25.00 17.64 2.40
CA GLU A 339 -25.78 18.74 1.84
C GLU A 339 -24.88 19.92 1.44
N ARG A 340 -23.94 20.32 2.31
CA ARG A 340 -22.97 21.38 1.99
C ARG A 340 -22.03 20.98 0.86
N VAL A 341 -21.51 19.75 0.89
CA VAL A 341 -20.66 19.21 -0.19
C VAL A 341 -21.42 19.20 -1.51
N SER A 342 -22.69 18.78 -1.53
CA SER A 342 -23.49 18.77 -2.76
C SER A 342 -23.67 20.17 -3.36
N ARG A 343 -23.80 21.22 -2.53
CA ARG A 343 -23.83 22.62 -3.00
C ARG A 343 -22.51 22.99 -3.67
N VAL A 344 -21.38 22.66 -3.05
CA VAL A 344 -20.05 22.90 -3.63
C VAL A 344 -19.85 22.08 -4.92
N GLU A 345 -20.25 20.81 -4.94
CA GLU A 345 -20.20 19.96 -6.14
C GLU A 345 -21.00 20.60 -7.28
N ASN A 346 -22.21 21.10 -7.02
CA ASN A 346 -23.03 21.78 -8.01
C ASN A 346 -22.42 23.09 -8.52
N GLN A 347 -21.76 23.87 -7.65
CA GLN A 347 -21.00 25.05 -8.07
C GLN A 347 -19.81 24.67 -8.96
N ILE A 348 -19.07 23.62 -8.60
CA ILE A 348 -17.95 23.12 -9.41
C ILE A 348 -18.46 22.59 -10.76
N ILE A 349 -19.61 21.92 -10.79
CA ILE A 349 -20.23 21.45 -12.03
C ILE A 349 -20.61 22.63 -12.93
N ALA A 350 -21.24 23.67 -12.38
CA ALA A 350 -21.60 24.88 -13.14
C ALA A 350 -20.34 25.55 -13.70
N TRP A 351 -19.31 25.73 -12.87
CA TRP A 351 -18.02 26.28 -13.30
C TRP A 351 -17.33 25.43 -14.37
N LEU A 352 -17.33 24.10 -14.22
CA LEU A 352 -16.75 23.19 -15.21
C LEU A 352 -17.49 23.29 -16.54
N ARG A 353 -18.83 23.39 -16.54
CA ARG A 353 -19.62 23.56 -17.76
C ARG A 353 -19.28 24.85 -18.50
N ASP A 354 -19.21 25.97 -17.78
CA ASP A 354 -18.85 27.26 -18.38
C ASP A 354 -17.42 27.22 -18.94
N ARG A 355 -16.48 26.62 -18.19
CA ARG A 355 -15.09 26.52 -18.64
C ARG A 355 -14.93 25.59 -19.84
N LEU A 356 -15.62 24.46 -19.86
CA LEU A 356 -15.65 23.53 -20.99
C LEU A 356 -16.32 24.16 -22.21
N GLY A 357 -17.38 24.96 -22.02
CA GLY A 357 -18.02 25.71 -23.09
C GLY A 357 -17.10 26.75 -23.75
N THR A 358 -16.12 27.29 -23.02
CA THR A 358 -15.11 28.23 -23.56
C THR A 358 -13.86 27.56 -24.15
N ALA A 359 -13.66 26.26 -23.94
CA ALA A 359 -12.47 25.55 -24.38
C ALA A 359 -12.50 25.35 -25.90
N ARG A 360 -11.42 25.74 -26.59
CA ARG A 360 -11.34 25.64 -28.05
C ARG A 360 -10.80 24.30 -28.54
N ASN A 361 -10.03 23.61 -27.68
CA ASN A 361 -9.29 22.41 -28.03
C ASN A 361 -9.57 21.27 -27.03
N ALA A 362 -9.70 20.04 -27.54
CA ALA A 362 -9.85 18.84 -26.70
C ALA A 362 -8.69 18.66 -25.71
N ASN A 363 -7.47 19.06 -26.08
CA ASN A 363 -6.31 19.02 -25.17
C ASN A 363 -6.48 19.94 -23.93
N GLU A 364 -7.16 21.08 -24.08
CA GLU A 364 -7.48 21.96 -22.94
C GLU A 364 -8.57 21.35 -22.08
N MET A 365 -9.59 20.76 -22.72
CA MET A 365 -10.61 19.99 -22.04
C MET A 365 -9.96 18.86 -21.22
N PHE A 366 -9.12 18.00 -21.80
CA PHE A 366 -8.43 16.91 -21.07
C PHE A 366 -7.59 17.39 -19.88
N ARG A 367 -6.95 18.56 -19.97
CA ARG A 367 -6.20 19.15 -18.85
C ARG A 367 -7.10 19.61 -17.71
N LEU A 368 -8.31 20.09 -18.04
CA LEU A 368 -9.33 20.39 -17.05
C LEU A 368 -9.86 19.06 -16.47
N PHE A 369 -10.21 18.09 -17.30
CA PHE A 369 -10.70 16.77 -16.87
C PHE A 369 -9.73 16.03 -15.95
N SER A 370 -8.43 15.98 -16.26
CA SER A 370 -7.46 15.24 -15.41
C SER A 370 -7.37 15.76 -13.98
N LYS A 371 -7.74 17.03 -13.73
CA LYS A 371 -7.71 17.64 -12.40
C LYS A 371 -8.96 17.36 -11.57
N PHE A 372 -10.10 17.10 -12.21
CA PHE A 372 -11.40 16.96 -11.53
C PHE A 372 -11.95 15.51 -11.56
N ASN A 373 -11.06 14.51 -11.74
CA ASN A 373 -11.41 13.10 -11.99
C ASN A 373 -12.47 12.54 -10.99
N ALA A 374 -12.41 12.95 -9.72
CA ALA A 374 -13.30 12.46 -8.67
C ALA A 374 -14.78 12.89 -8.80
N LEU A 375 -15.09 14.02 -9.46
CA LEU A 375 -16.47 14.52 -9.59
C LEU A 375 -17.24 13.87 -10.76
N PHE A 376 -16.56 13.23 -11.72
CA PHE A 376 -17.20 12.74 -12.94
C PHE A 376 -18.01 11.46 -12.75
N ILE A 377 -17.76 10.71 -11.66
CA ILE A 377 -18.46 9.44 -11.37
C ILE A 377 -19.96 9.67 -11.08
N ARG A 378 -20.37 10.92 -10.79
CA ARG A 378 -21.75 11.28 -10.40
C ARG A 378 -22.66 11.74 -11.56
N GLY A 379 -22.24 11.59 -12.82
CA GLY A 379 -23.14 11.68 -13.99
C GLY A 379 -23.46 13.08 -14.52
N ALA A 380 -22.95 14.15 -13.92
CA ALA A 380 -23.29 15.52 -14.31
C ALA A 380 -22.69 16.00 -15.65
N ILE A 381 -21.73 15.25 -16.22
CA ILE A 381 -20.87 15.66 -17.35
C ILE A 381 -20.86 14.59 -18.48
N GLN A 382 -21.88 13.72 -18.55
CA GLN A 382 -21.99 12.71 -19.61
C GLN A 382 -21.99 13.29 -21.03
N GLU A 383 -22.58 14.48 -21.22
CA GLU A 383 -22.65 15.16 -22.52
C GLU A 383 -21.27 15.46 -23.12
N TYR A 384 -20.28 15.80 -22.29
CA TYR A 384 -18.92 16.08 -22.74
C TYR A 384 -18.06 14.81 -22.85
N GLN A 385 -18.45 13.70 -22.19
CA GLN A 385 -17.73 12.43 -22.33
C GLN A 385 -17.74 11.95 -23.78
N THR A 386 -18.88 12.02 -24.46
CA THR A 386 -18.98 11.65 -25.89
C THR A 386 -18.07 12.51 -26.77
N GLN A 387 -18.10 13.84 -26.57
CA GLN A 387 -17.25 14.77 -27.35
C GLN A 387 -15.75 14.52 -27.15
N LEU A 388 -15.32 14.24 -25.92
CA LEU A 388 -13.92 13.91 -25.62
C LEU A 388 -13.52 12.58 -26.24
N ILE A 389 -14.36 11.55 -26.10
CA ILE A 389 -14.09 10.23 -26.64
C ILE A 389 -13.98 10.29 -28.17
N ASP A 390 -14.85 11.04 -28.84
CA ASP A 390 -14.78 11.23 -30.29
C ASP A 390 -13.51 11.99 -30.70
N SER A 391 -13.09 12.99 -29.93
CA SER A 391 -11.78 13.64 -30.15
C SER A 391 -10.61 12.66 -29.96
N VAL A 392 -10.64 11.75 -28.97
CA VAL A 392 -9.59 10.72 -28.84
C VAL A 392 -9.63 9.76 -30.02
N LYS A 393 -10.82 9.36 -30.49
CA LYS A 393 -10.95 8.51 -31.69
C LYS A 393 -10.32 9.19 -32.90
N GLU A 394 -10.55 10.49 -33.10
CA GLU A 394 -9.92 11.27 -34.18
C GLU A 394 -8.40 11.37 -34.03
N ASP A 395 -7.89 11.64 -32.81
CA ASP A 395 -6.45 11.65 -32.53
C ASP A 395 -5.81 10.29 -32.86
N ILE A 396 -6.47 9.18 -32.49
CA ILE A 396 -6.00 7.82 -32.80
C ILE A 396 -6.03 7.55 -34.30
N LYS A 397 -7.08 7.99 -35.02
CA LYS A 397 -7.16 7.89 -36.49
C LYS A 397 -6.02 8.67 -37.15
N HIS A 398 -5.76 9.90 -36.71
CA HIS A 398 -4.62 10.68 -37.21
C HIS A 398 -3.27 10.03 -36.92
N LEU A 399 -3.11 9.38 -35.76
CA LEU A 399 -1.91 8.58 -35.47
C LEU A 399 -1.80 7.37 -36.40
N HIS A 400 -2.91 6.68 -36.66
CA HIS A 400 -2.97 5.56 -37.59
C HIS A 400 -2.60 6.00 -39.01
N ASP A 401 -3.14 7.12 -39.50
CA ASP A 401 -2.84 7.65 -40.83
C ASP A 401 -1.38 8.11 -40.95
N LYS A 402 -0.82 8.74 -39.90
CA LYS A 402 0.61 9.09 -39.85
C LYS A 402 1.50 7.85 -39.97
N VAL A 403 1.16 6.77 -39.27
CA VAL A 403 1.88 5.48 -39.39
C VAL A 403 1.70 4.91 -40.79
N TRP A 404 0.48 4.91 -41.31
CA TRP A 404 0.16 4.31 -42.59
C TRP A 404 0.86 5.04 -43.75
N SER A 405 0.81 6.38 -43.81
CA SER A 405 1.56 7.17 -44.80
C SER A 405 3.07 6.96 -44.68
N PHE A 406 3.59 6.84 -43.46
CA PHE A 406 5.01 6.57 -43.22
C PHE A 406 5.42 5.16 -43.69
N LEU A 407 4.61 4.14 -43.40
CA LEU A 407 4.86 2.75 -43.82
C LEU A 407 4.64 2.56 -45.33
N GLN A 408 3.70 3.27 -45.95
CA GLN A 408 3.41 3.15 -47.38
C GLN A 408 4.48 3.81 -48.26
N LEU A 409 5.06 4.93 -47.82
CA LEU A 409 6.26 5.50 -48.44
C LEU A 409 7.46 4.54 -48.40
N HIS A 410 7.50 3.62 -47.44
CA HIS A 410 8.53 2.59 -47.33
C HIS A 410 8.27 1.39 -48.25
N SER A 411 7.01 0.94 -48.38
CA SER A 411 6.64 -0.14 -49.30
C SER A 411 6.83 0.20 -50.79
N LEU A 412 6.74 1.48 -51.17
CA LEU A 412 6.98 1.92 -52.55
C LEU A 412 8.47 2.08 -52.93
N HIS A 413 9.39 2.01 -51.96
CA HIS A 413 10.85 2.14 -52.19
C HIS A 413 11.54 0.78 -52.46
N LEU A 414 10.76 -0.28 -52.68
CA LEU A 414 11.25 -1.62 -53.05
C LEU A 414 11.42 -1.82 -54.56
N ASP A 415 11.09 -0.82 -55.39
CA ASP A 415 11.30 -0.91 -56.84
C ASP A 415 12.64 -0.26 -57.24
N PRO A 416 13.64 -1.02 -57.76
CA PRO A 416 14.99 -0.51 -58.04
C PRO A 416 15.08 0.53 -59.18
N HIS A 417 13.97 0.85 -59.85
CA HIS A 417 13.96 1.61 -61.10
C HIS A 417 13.31 3.00 -61.05
N ILE A 418 12.85 3.49 -59.90
CA ILE A 418 12.23 4.82 -59.81
C ILE A 418 13.14 5.79 -59.05
N ALA A 419 13.52 6.87 -59.74
CA ALA A 419 14.37 7.95 -59.23
C ALA A 419 13.78 8.62 -57.97
N PRO A 420 14.64 9.20 -57.08
CA PRO A 420 14.18 9.75 -55.82
C PRO A 420 13.39 11.06 -56.05
N VAL A 421 12.13 11.08 -55.63
CA VAL A 421 11.37 12.32 -55.46
C VAL A 421 11.89 13.00 -54.20
N GLN A 422 12.92 13.82 -54.41
CA GLN A 422 13.23 14.93 -53.55
C GLN A 422 12.06 15.92 -53.67
N ASN A 423 11.18 16.04 -52.67
CA ASN A 423 10.56 17.30 -52.23
C ASN A 423 9.52 17.11 -51.10
N SER A 424 9.55 18.07 -50.17
CA SER A 424 8.55 18.46 -49.16
C SER A 424 8.26 17.56 -47.94
N ILE A 425 9.18 17.52 -46.96
CA ILE A 425 8.83 17.66 -45.53
C ILE A 425 9.84 18.62 -44.87
N PRO A 426 9.47 19.89 -44.58
CA PRO A 426 10.41 20.91 -44.08
C PRO A 426 10.73 20.90 -42.57
N LEU A 427 10.58 19.79 -41.83
CA LEU A 427 10.75 19.79 -40.36
C LEU A 427 11.59 18.64 -39.78
N LEU A 428 12.68 18.27 -40.45
CA LEU A 428 13.76 17.45 -39.86
C LEU A 428 15.14 18.10 -40.12
N ARG A 429 15.25 19.40 -39.85
CA ARG A 429 16.43 20.23 -40.15
C ARG A 429 17.55 20.15 -39.09
N SER A 430 17.79 19.00 -38.46
CA SER A 430 18.93 18.87 -37.53
C SER A 430 19.67 17.54 -37.56
N LEU A 431 19.39 16.65 -38.51
CA LEU A 431 20.09 15.37 -38.61
C LEU A 431 20.62 15.14 -40.03
N PRO A 432 21.90 14.72 -40.21
CA PRO A 432 22.57 14.75 -41.50
C PRO A 432 21.86 13.89 -42.55
N TYR A 433 21.75 14.48 -43.74
CA TYR A 433 21.25 13.90 -44.98
C TYR A 433 22.15 12.72 -45.41
N VAL A 434 21.60 11.51 -45.50
CA VAL A 434 22.18 10.44 -46.32
C VAL A 434 21.04 9.96 -47.21
N ALA A 435 21.05 10.44 -48.44
CA ALA A 435 20.21 9.95 -49.51
C ALA A 435 20.63 8.53 -49.90
N ASN A 436 19.64 7.71 -50.28
CA ASN A 436 19.78 6.45 -51.01
C ASN A 436 20.33 5.25 -50.21
N ALA A 437 19.54 4.77 -49.24
CA ALA A 437 19.40 3.36 -48.84
C ALA A 437 18.30 3.32 -47.76
N GLY A 438 17.54 2.23 -47.69
CA GLY A 438 16.33 2.10 -46.86
C GLY A 438 16.40 2.71 -45.46
N LEU A 439 15.25 3.15 -44.97
CA LEU A 439 15.09 3.71 -43.63
C LEU A 439 15.76 2.80 -42.59
N THR A 440 16.89 3.25 -42.04
CA THR A 440 17.67 2.47 -41.06
C THR A 440 16.80 1.99 -39.89
N PRO A 441 16.93 0.72 -39.45
CA PRO A 441 15.99 0.04 -38.53
C PRO A 441 15.84 0.77 -37.18
N HIS A 442 16.88 1.44 -36.71
CA HIS A 442 16.81 2.25 -35.49
C HIS A 442 15.82 3.43 -35.59
N ARG A 443 15.69 4.08 -36.77
CA ARG A 443 14.75 5.20 -36.96
C ARG A 443 13.32 4.71 -36.97
N ARG A 444 13.09 3.53 -37.57
CA ARG A 444 11.79 2.86 -37.56
C ARG A 444 11.37 2.50 -36.13
N CYS A 445 12.25 1.87 -35.34
CA CYS A 445 11.97 1.54 -33.95
C CYS A 445 11.68 2.79 -33.09
N GLN A 446 12.40 3.90 -33.32
CA GLN A 446 12.18 5.14 -32.57
C GLN A 446 10.81 5.76 -32.85
N ILE A 447 10.38 5.75 -34.12
CA ILE A 447 9.07 6.29 -34.53
C ILE A 447 7.94 5.39 -34.01
N GLU A 448 8.06 4.07 -34.17
CA GLU A 448 7.08 3.11 -33.65
C GLU A 448 6.94 3.24 -32.12
N ARG A 449 8.05 3.38 -31.37
CA ARG A 449 8.03 3.60 -29.91
C ARG A 449 7.45 4.96 -29.52
N GLN A 450 7.70 6.01 -30.30
CA GLN A 450 7.13 7.33 -30.05
C GLN A 450 5.61 7.33 -30.24
N ILE A 451 5.12 6.60 -31.25
CA ILE A 451 3.69 6.46 -31.54
C ILE A 451 3.01 5.55 -30.53
N GLU A 452 3.68 4.48 -30.09
CA GLU A 452 3.22 3.65 -28.97
C GLU A 452 3.00 4.50 -27.70
N ARG A 453 3.94 5.38 -27.36
CA ARG A 453 3.78 6.31 -26.22
C ARG A 453 2.61 7.26 -26.40
N GLN A 454 2.41 7.78 -27.62
CA GLN A 454 1.28 8.68 -27.93
C GLN A 454 -0.06 7.94 -27.82
N LEU A 455 -0.13 6.71 -28.31
CA LEU A 455 -1.30 5.85 -28.17
C LEU A 455 -1.62 5.55 -26.70
N LEU A 456 -0.61 5.14 -25.92
CA LEU A 456 -0.77 4.88 -24.48
C LEU A 456 -1.20 6.14 -23.72
N THR A 457 -0.71 7.32 -24.14
CA THR A 457 -1.16 8.60 -23.60
C THR A 457 -2.63 8.87 -23.96
N GLY A 458 -3.05 8.53 -25.18
CA GLY A 458 -4.45 8.58 -25.60
C GLY A 458 -5.34 7.65 -24.78
N MET A 459 -4.92 6.40 -24.56
CA MET A 459 -5.65 5.44 -23.72
C MET A 459 -5.76 5.92 -22.26
N LYS A 460 -4.69 6.54 -21.74
CA LYS A 460 -4.73 7.17 -20.41
C LYS A 460 -5.74 8.31 -20.34
N ARG A 461 -5.89 9.11 -21.40
CA ARG A 461 -6.93 10.15 -21.46
C ARG A 461 -8.34 9.56 -21.45
N VAL A 462 -8.55 8.41 -22.08
CA VAL A 462 -9.83 7.68 -22.02
C VAL A 462 -10.11 7.18 -20.61
N GLU A 463 -9.08 6.63 -19.93
CA GLU A 463 -9.17 6.25 -18.52
C GLU A 463 -9.46 7.45 -17.61
N ASP A 464 -8.88 8.62 -17.88
CA ASP A 464 -9.14 9.85 -17.13
C ASP A 464 -10.58 10.37 -17.32
N VAL A 465 -11.24 10.07 -18.45
CA VAL A 465 -12.62 10.52 -18.76
C VAL A 465 -13.69 9.56 -18.25
N LEU A 466 -13.49 8.26 -18.41
CA LEU A 466 -14.45 7.20 -18.05
C LEU A 466 -14.16 6.58 -16.68
N GLY A 467 -13.02 6.90 -16.07
CA GLY A 467 -12.55 6.34 -14.82
C GLY A 467 -11.98 4.92 -14.97
N LYS A 468 -11.72 4.30 -13.81
CA LYS A 468 -11.24 2.91 -13.76
C LYS A 468 -12.35 1.96 -14.19
N GLY A 469 -12.06 1.10 -15.17
CA GLY A 469 -13.07 0.20 -15.76
C GLY A 469 -13.74 0.75 -17.02
N TRP A 470 -13.12 1.73 -17.70
CA TRP A 470 -13.55 2.23 -19.01
C TRP A 470 -13.74 1.11 -20.06
N GLU A 471 -13.09 -0.04 -19.86
CA GLU A 471 -13.20 -1.25 -20.68
C GLU A 471 -14.61 -1.88 -20.66
N LEU A 472 -15.41 -1.63 -19.63
CA LEU A 472 -16.79 -2.14 -19.50
C LEU A 472 -17.78 -1.36 -20.37
N TYR A 473 -17.41 -0.18 -20.85
CA TYR A 473 -18.26 0.63 -21.71
C TYR A 473 -18.11 0.17 -23.17
N ALA A 474 -19.21 0.20 -23.92
CA ALA A 474 -19.22 -0.24 -25.33
C ALA A 474 -18.21 0.54 -26.20
N GLU A 475 -18.00 1.83 -25.94
CA GLU A 475 -17.01 2.64 -26.65
C GLU A 475 -15.58 2.33 -26.20
N GLY A 476 -15.38 2.08 -24.91
CA GLY A 476 -14.08 1.69 -24.35
C GLY A 476 -13.62 0.32 -24.86
N GLN A 477 -14.52 -0.65 -24.95
CA GLN A 477 -14.20 -1.97 -25.48
C GLN A 477 -13.76 -1.91 -26.96
N LYS A 478 -14.42 -1.07 -27.77
CA LYS A 478 -14.01 -0.83 -29.17
C LYS A 478 -12.62 -0.21 -29.23
N LEU A 479 -12.37 0.85 -28.46
CA LEU A 479 -11.04 1.50 -28.38
C LEU A 479 -9.94 0.56 -27.86
N GLN A 480 -10.26 -0.32 -26.92
CA GLN A 480 -9.32 -1.34 -26.42
C GLN A 480 -8.99 -2.36 -27.52
N SER A 481 -9.99 -2.80 -28.31
CA SER A 481 -9.76 -3.71 -29.43
C SER A 481 -8.94 -3.06 -30.56
N GLU A 482 -9.22 -1.81 -30.90
CA GLU A 482 -8.49 -1.04 -31.92
C GLU A 482 -7.06 -0.72 -31.47
N SER A 483 -6.88 -0.29 -30.22
CA SER A 483 -5.56 0.01 -29.66
C SER A 483 -4.70 -1.25 -29.53
N SER A 484 -5.25 -2.38 -29.06
CA SER A 484 -4.51 -3.63 -28.97
C SER A 484 -4.12 -4.19 -30.34
N ALA A 485 -4.99 -4.05 -31.36
CA ALA A 485 -4.66 -4.38 -32.74
C ALA A 485 -3.57 -3.44 -33.30
N PHE A 486 -3.60 -2.16 -32.96
CA PHE A 486 -2.58 -1.20 -33.38
C PHE A 486 -1.24 -1.43 -32.69
N LEU A 487 -1.22 -1.73 -31.39
CA LEU A 487 -0.01 -2.11 -30.64
C LEU A 487 0.67 -3.35 -31.23
N LYS A 488 -0.11 -4.36 -31.65
CA LYS A 488 0.44 -5.54 -32.35
C LYS A 488 1.12 -5.18 -33.67
N LYS A 489 0.64 -4.16 -34.39
CA LYS A 489 1.25 -3.68 -35.65
C LYS A 489 2.51 -2.84 -35.42
N LEU A 490 2.69 -2.30 -34.21
CA LEU A 490 3.83 -1.47 -33.81
C LEU A 490 4.95 -2.28 -33.13
N ASP A 491 4.93 -3.62 -33.24
CA ASP A 491 5.97 -4.45 -32.64
C ASP A 491 7.34 -4.22 -33.32
N THR A 492 8.30 -3.80 -32.50
CA THR A 492 9.65 -3.42 -32.90
C THR A 492 10.63 -4.62 -32.88
N ARG A 493 10.24 -5.74 -32.27
CA ARG A 493 11.03 -6.99 -32.21
C ARG A 493 11.40 -7.55 -33.59
N PRO A 494 10.48 -7.72 -34.56
CA PRO A 494 10.85 -8.26 -35.88
C PRO A 494 11.87 -7.37 -36.62
N ILE A 495 11.87 -6.07 -36.35
CA ILE A 495 12.83 -5.12 -36.95
C ILE A 495 14.21 -5.31 -36.32
N TYR A 496 14.26 -5.48 -35.00
CA TYR A 496 15.48 -5.74 -34.27
C TYR A 496 16.12 -7.08 -34.70
N GLU A 497 15.31 -8.13 -34.86
CA GLU A 497 15.77 -9.45 -35.31
C GLU A 497 16.30 -9.41 -36.75
N ALA A 498 15.59 -8.72 -37.66
CA ALA A 498 16.06 -8.52 -39.03
C ALA A 498 17.40 -7.75 -39.07
N TRP A 499 17.53 -6.70 -38.27
CA TRP A 499 18.78 -5.94 -38.13
C TRP A 499 19.93 -6.78 -37.57
N LEU A 500 19.67 -7.59 -36.54
CA LEU A 500 20.67 -8.45 -35.91
C LEU A 500 21.15 -9.52 -36.88
N HIS A 501 20.23 -10.11 -37.66
CA HIS A 501 20.54 -11.05 -38.73
C HIS A 501 21.37 -10.41 -39.85
N ASP A 502 21.01 -9.20 -40.27
CA ASP A 502 21.73 -8.44 -41.29
C ASP A 502 23.15 -8.07 -40.86
N ILE A 503 23.37 -7.69 -39.60
CA ILE A 503 24.71 -7.40 -39.08
C ILE A 503 25.53 -8.66 -38.93
N ASN A 504 24.95 -9.75 -38.43
CA ASN A 504 25.69 -10.98 -38.19
C ASN A 504 26.15 -11.66 -39.50
N ARG A 505 25.44 -11.41 -40.62
CA ARG A 505 25.86 -11.84 -41.96
C ARG A 505 26.98 -10.99 -42.56
N ARG A 506 27.21 -9.78 -42.05
CA ARG A 506 28.17 -8.82 -42.62
C ARG A 506 29.47 -8.85 -41.83
N ASN A 507 30.59 -8.99 -42.53
CA ASN A 507 31.91 -8.81 -41.92
C ASN A 507 32.25 -7.30 -41.84
N MET A 508 31.80 -6.65 -40.77
CA MET A 508 32.00 -5.20 -40.54
C MET A 508 33.30 -4.88 -39.77
N GLY A 509 34.32 -5.73 -39.90
CA GLY A 509 35.64 -5.51 -39.29
C GLY A 509 36.37 -4.35 -39.96
N VAL A 510 36.90 -3.43 -39.15
CA VAL A 510 37.85 -2.40 -39.62
C VAL A 510 39.23 -3.06 -39.73
N ASP A 511 39.39 -3.94 -40.71
CA ASP A 511 40.66 -4.63 -40.96
C ASP A 511 41.09 -4.40 -42.41
N GLY A 512 42.25 -3.77 -42.58
CA GLY A 512 42.83 -3.48 -43.89
C GLY A 512 43.33 -2.04 -44.11
N ARG A 513 43.75 -1.78 -45.35
CA ARG A 513 44.38 -0.52 -45.78
C ARG A 513 43.36 0.62 -45.75
N LEU A 514 43.72 1.79 -45.22
CA LEU A 514 42.84 2.97 -45.10
C LEU A 514 42.41 3.58 -46.45
N PHE A 515 43.14 3.28 -47.51
CA PHE A 515 42.87 3.76 -48.86
C PHE A 515 42.78 2.60 -49.85
N LYS A 516 41.81 2.67 -50.75
CA LYS A 516 41.63 1.77 -51.88
C LYS A 516 41.79 2.58 -53.17
N ILE A 517 42.63 2.08 -54.08
CA ILE A 517 42.78 2.69 -55.40
C ILE A 517 41.61 2.18 -56.27
N VAL A 518 40.72 3.09 -56.64
CA VAL A 518 39.55 2.81 -57.49
C VAL A 518 39.89 3.22 -58.91
N ARG A 519 39.80 2.26 -59.86
CA ARG A 519 39.99 2.54 -61.28
C ARG A 519 38.70 3.15 -61.84
N LEU A 520 38.77 4.40 -62.30
CA LEU A 520 37.67 5.07 -62.97
C LEU A 520 37.47 4.47 -64.36
N ARG A 521 36.22 4.42 -64.83
CA ARG A 521 35.86 3.83 -66.15
C ARG A 521 36.54 4.51 -67.35
N GLY A 522 37.14 5.70 -67.16
CA GLY A 522 37.90 6.45 -68.17
C GLY A 522 39.43 6.29 -68.13
N GLY A 523 39.97 5.33 -67.39
CA GLY A 523 41.41 5.03 -67.38
C GLY A 523 42.26 5.77 -66.33
N GLY A 524 41.66 6.63 -65.51
CA GLY A 524 42.31 7.23 -64.33
C GLY A 524 42.19 6.36 -63.08
N PHE A 525 43.11 6.54 -62.12
CA PHE A 525 43.04 5.92 -60.79
C PHE A 525 42.72 7.00 -59.76
N GLN A 526 41.73 6.75 -58.91
CA GLN A 526 41.34 7.64 -57.83
C GLN A 526 41.66 6.99 -56.48
N LEU A 527 42.25 7.76 -55.57
CA LEU A 527 42.37 7.35 -54.17
C LEU A 527 41.02 7.56 -53.51
N ALA A 528 40.44 6.47 -52.97
CA ALA A 528 39.22 6.52 -52.19
C ALA A 528 39.47 5.89 -50.82
N GLY A 529 39.12 6.60 -49.76
CA GLY A 529 39.13 6.07 -48.40
C GLY A 529 38.37 4.75 -48.32
N ASN A 530 39.03 3.70 -47.84
CA ASN A 530 38.46 2.36 -47.65
C ASN A 530 37.64 2.32 -46.36
N PHE A 531 36.58 3.12 -46.32
CA PHE A 531 35.64 3.18 -45.21
C PHE A 531 34.23 2.93 -45.73
N ASP A 532 33.62 1.85 -45.27
CA ASP A 532 32.23 1.55 -45.58
C ASP A 532 31.32 2.57 -44.86
N PRO A 533 30.49 3.34 -45.59
CA PRO A 533 29.50 4.24 -44.99
C PRO A 533 28.57 3.56 -43.97
N GLN A 534 28.39 2.24 -44.05
CA GLN A 534 27.58 1.46 -43.12
C GLN A 534 28.23 1.31 -41.73
N ILE A 535 29.54 1.48 -41.61
CA ILE A 535 30.24 1.50 -40.30
C ILE A 535 29.82 2.77 -39.51
N ILE A 536 29.54 3.87 -40.22
CA ILE A 536 29.06 5.13 -39.64
C ILE A 536 27.62 5.00 -39.14
N THR A 537 26.79 4.21 -39.83
CA THR A 537 25.40 3.96 -39.41
C THR A 537 25.35 2.98 -38.24
N LEU A 538 26.26 2.00 -38.19
CA LEU A 538 26.33 0.97 -37.14
C LEU A 538 26.43 1.55 -35.73
N PHE A 539 27.37 2.46 -35.45
CA PHE A 539 27.49 2.99 -34.08
C PHE A 539 26.32 3.89 -33.68
N LYS A 540 25.68 4.56 -34.65
CA LYS A 540 24.45 5.35 -34.43
C LYS A 540 23.27 4.43 -34.13
N GLU A 541 23.16 3.32 -34.87
CA GLU A 541 22.17 2.25 -34.67
C GLU A 541 22.31 1.61 -33.29
N VAL A 542 23.51 1.15 -32.93
CA VAL A 542 23.79 0.53 -31.63
C VAL A 542 23.48 1.49 -30.48
N ARG A 543 23.90 2.76 -30.58
CA ARG A 543 23.59 3.77 -29.55
C ARG A 543 22.07 3.94 -29.36
N ASN A 544 21.33 4.04 -30.46
CA ASN A 544 19.89 4.30 -30.41
C ASN A 544 19.11 3.04 -29.96
N LEU A 545 19.53 1.83 -30.34
CA LEU A 545 18.94 0.57 -29.86
C LEU A 545 19.19 0.34 -28.37
N LEU A 546 20.40 0.66 -27.89
CA LEU A 546 20.72 0.66 -26.45
C LEU A 546 19.86 1.69 -25.70
N TRP A 547 19.65 2.89 -26.28
CA TRP A 547 18.76 3.91 -25.69
C TRP A 547 17.29 3.48 -25.65
N LEU A 548 16.86 2.67 -26.62
CA LEU A 548 15.53 2.04 -26.66
C LEU A 548 15.41 0.81 -25.72
N GLY A 549 16.51 0.37 -25.09
CA GLY A 549 16.53 -0.73 -24.13
C GLY A 549 16.72 -2.12 -24.74
N PHE A 550 17.08 -2.23 -26.02
CA PHE A 550 17.37 -3.52 -26.66
C PHE A 550 18.73 -4.07 -26.21
N GLN A 551 18.81 -5.39 -26.05
CA GLN A 551 20.02 -6.11 -25.65
C GLN A 551 20.90 -6.42 -26.87
N VAL A 552 21.79 -5.50 -27.23
CA VAL A 552 22.72 -5.66 -28.36
C VAL A 552 23.90 -6.56 -27.95
N PRO A 553 24.25 -7.60 -28.73
CA PRO A 553 25.41 -8.45 -28.47
C PRO A 553 26.72 -7.67 -28.22
N HIS A 554 27.53 -8.14 -27.29
CA HIS A 554 28.78 -7.47 -26.91
C HIS A 554 29.77 -7.34 -28.08
N ALA A 555 29.83 -8.32 -28.97
CA ALA A 555 30.67 -8.27 -30.17
C ALA A 555 30.33 -7.05 -31.06
N ILE A 556 29.04 -6.86 -31.38
CA ILE A 556 28.55 -5.74 -32.20
C ILE A 556 28.76 -4.41 -31.48
N THR A 557 28.60 -4.40 -30.15
CA THR A 557 28.84 -3.21 -29.33
C THR A 557 30.31 -2.79 -29.33
N ASN A 558 31.23 -3.74 -29.27
CA ASN A 558 32.67 -3.46 -29.36
C ASN A 558 33.04 -2.97 -30.76
N MET A 559 32.54 -3.62 -31.81
CA MET A 559 32.70 -3.16 -33.19
C MET A 559 32.18 -1.73 -33.40
N ALA A 560 31.03 -1.37 -32.81
CA ALA A 560 30.50 -0.02 -32.84
C ALA A 560 31.38 1.01 -32.10
N LYS A 561 32.02 0.61 -30.99
CA LYS A 561 32.96 1.48 -30.26
C LYS A 561 34.24 1.71 -31.08
N ASP A 562 34.76 0.66 -31.71
CA ASP A 562 35.93 0.73 -32.57
C ASP A 562 35.66 1.60 -33.79
N ALA A 563 34.51 1.38 -34.46
CA ALA A 563 34.00 2.22 -35.54
C ALA A 563 33.91 3.70 -35.15
N LYS A 564 33.38 4.01 -33.96
CA LYS A 564 33.27 5.38 -33.45
C LYS A 564 34.63 6.02 -33.20
N ARG A 565 35.63 5.25 -32.74
CA ARG A 565 37.00 5.73 -32.50
C ARG A 565 37.71 6.09 -33.81
N VAL A 566 37.51 5.30 -34.85
CA VAL A 566 38.16 5.49 -36.16
C VAL A 566 37.43 6.53 -37.03
N TYR A 567 36.14 6.79 -36.75
CA TYR A 567 35.31 7.71 -37.54
C TYR A 567 35.91 9.11 -37.80
N PRO A 568 36.47 9.84 -36.82
CA PRO A 568 37.07 11.17 -37.08
C PRO A 568 38.23 11.10 -38.08
N HIS A 569 39.04 10.04 -38.00
CA HIS A 569 40.17 9.82 -38.90
C HIS A 569 39.70 9.44 -40.32
N ALA A 570 38.63 8.65 -40.42
CA ALA A 570 37.99 8.33 -41.69
C ALA A 570 37.47 9.59 -42.40
N VAL A 571 36.81 10.48 -41.65
CA VAL A 571 36.27 11.73 -42.18
C VAL A 571 37.40 12.65 -42.64
N SER A 572 38.47 12.81 -41.84
CA SER A 572 39.62 13.61 -42.26
C SER A 572 40.30 13.04 -43.52
N SER A 573 40.38 11.72 -43.66
CA SER A 573 40.93 11.08 -44.87
C SER A 573 40.01 11.26 -46.09
N MET A 574 38.68 11.15 -45.92
CA MET A 574 37.72 11.43 -46.99
C MET A 574 37.73 12.91 -47.42
N GLU A 575 37.88 13.83 -46.48
CA GLU A 575 38.02 15.25 -46.76
C GLU A 575 39.33 15.52 -47.50
N THR A 576 40.44 14.90 -47.08
CA THR A 576 41.74 15.00 -47.74
C THR A 576 41.68 14.41 -49.16
N ASP A 577 41.02 13.27 -49.37
CA ASP A 577 40.77 12.69 -50.70
C ASP A 577 39.94 13.63 -51.58
N ARG A 578 38.90 14.24 -51.02
CA ARG A 578 38.10 15.23 -51.75
C ARG A 578 38.96 16.42 -52.16
N PHE A 579 39.77 16.96 -51.25
CA PHE A 579 40.71 18.05 -51.54
C PHE A 579 41.73 17.65 -52.61
N VAL A 580 42.37 16.49 -52.50
CA VAL A 580 43.36 15.99 -53.47
C VAL A 580 42.73 15.80 -54.84
N ASN A 581 41.54 15.20 -54.93
CA ASN A 581 40.82 15.05 -56.19
C ASN A 581 40.42 16.39 -56.80
N GLN A 582 40.05 17.37 -55.96
CA GLN A 582 39.74 18.74 -56.41
C GLN A 582 40.99 19.46 -56.95
N TYR A 583 42.15 19.24 -56.32
CA TYR A 583 43.45 19.74 -56.77
C TYR A 583 43.94 19.05 -58.06
N ASP A 584 43.73 17.74 -58.21
CA ASP A 584 44.13 16.97 -59.40
C ASP A 584 43.28 17.33 -60.62
N THR A 585 41.98 17.57 -60.40
CA THR A 585 41.06 18.05 -61.45
C THR A 585 41.43 19.47 -61.92
N GLY A 586 42.09 20.28 -61.08
CA GLY A 586 42.56 21.63 -61.41
C GLY A 586 43.82 21.69 -62.29
N ARG A 587 44.59 20.59 -62.41
CA ARG A 587 45.82 20.53 -63.24
C ARG A 587 45.62 19.87 -64.60
N PHE A 588 44.47 19.28 -64.87
CA PHE A 588 44.13 18.69 -66.17
C PHE A 588 43.56 19.70 -67.18
N VAL A 589 44.09 20.92 -67.18
CA VAL A 589 44.01 21.81 -68.35
C VAL A 589 45.43 22.19 -68.75
N SER A 590 45.91 21.48 -69.77
CA SER A 590 46.98 21.82 -70.73
C SER A 590 48.40 22.07 -70.21
N SER A 591 49.34 21.17 -70.54
CA SER A 591 50.34 21.43 -71.60
C SER A 591 51.33 20.26 -71.70
N ALA A 592 51.63 19.91 -72.95
CA ALA A 592 52.48 18.81 -73.36
C ALA A 592 53.95 18.99 -72.96
N ASP A 593 54.62 17.84 -72.88
CA ASP A 593 56.06 17.59 -72.96
C ASP A 593 56.86 17.40 -71.65
N GLY A 594 57.66 16.33 -71.63
CA GLY A 594 58.78 16.09 -70.71
C GLY A 594 58.54 15.60 -69.26
N ARG A 595 57.40 14.96 -68.92
CA ARG A 595 57.00 14.70 -67.51
C ARG A 595 56.89 13.25 -67.00
N ASP A 596 57.23 12.23 -67.80
CA ASP A 596 57.06 10.84 -67.33
C ASP A 596 57.99 10.46 -66.15
N ASN A 597 59.21 11.01 -66.08
CA ASN A 597 60.11 10.73 -64.95
C ASN A 597 59.74 11.47 -63.65
N ARG A 598 59.19 12.70 -63.73
CA ARG A 598 58.82 13.46 -62.52
C ARG A 598 57.49 13.00 -61.92
N HIS A 599 56.56 12.54 -62.75
CA HIS A 599 55.31 11.97 -62.29
C HIS A 599 55.55 10.62 -61.60
N ILE A 600 56.40 9.76 -62.16
CA ILE A 600 56.77 8.48 -61.51
C ILE A 600 57.55 8.72 -60.21
N GLN A 601 58.42 9.74 -60.16
CA GLN A 601 59.18 10.08 -58.96
C GLN A 601 58.31 10.71 -57.87
N PHE A 602 57.36 11.58 -58.23
CA PHE A 602 56.36 12.12 -57.30
C PHE A 602 55.41 11.03 -56.81
N VAL A 603 54.93 10.13 -57.68
CA VAL A 603 54.08 8.99 -57.26
C VAL A 603 54.86 8.03 -56.36
N ARG A 604 56.16 7.81 -56.60
CA ARG A 604 57.02 6.99 -55.71
C ARG A 604 57.30 7.67 -54.36
N GLU A 605 57.62 8.96 -54.34
CA GLU A 605 57.83 9.72 -53.10
C GLU A 605 56.53 9.89 -52.32
N PHE A 606 55.41 10.10 -53.00
CA PHE A 606 54.11 10.17 -52.38
C PHE A 606 53.67 8.81 -51.84
N ALA A 607 53.87 7.72 -52.60
CA ALA A 607 53.61 6.36 -52.12
C ALA A 607 54.53 5.99 -50.95
N SER A 608 55.78 6.45 -50.92
CA SER A 608 56.68 6.21 -49.79
C SER A 608 56.27 7.01 -48.55
N VAL A 609 55.87 8.28 -48.70
CA VAL A 609 55.38 9.11 -47.59
C VAL A 609 54.05 8.57 -47.05
N VAL A 610 53.13 8.14 -47.92
CA VAL A 610 51.87 7.51 -47.53
C VAL A 610 52.11 6.15 -46.87
N SER A 611 53.08 5.35 -47.34
CA SER A 611 53.48 4.10 -46.69
C SER A 611 54.07 4.35 -45.29
N VAL A 612 54.96 5.34 -45.13
CA VAL A 612 55.55 5.71 -43.83
C VAL A 612 54.50 6.27 -42.88
N LEU A 613 53.55 7.06 -43.40
CA LEU A 613 52.41 7.54 -42.61
C LEU A 613 51.53 6.36 -42.16
N GLN A 614 51.32 5.38 -43.03
CA GLN A 614 50.54 4.18 -42.74
C GLN A 614 51.24 3.27 -41.72
N ASP A 615 52.55 3.08 -41.83
CA ASP A 615 53.35 2.32 -40.84
C ASP A 615 53.36 3.01 -39.46
N LYS A 616 53.48 4.35 -39.43
CA LYS A 616 53.38 5.11 -38.17
C LYS A 616 51.96 5.04 -37.58
N THR A 617 50.93 5.11 -38.41
CA THR A 617 49.53 4.99 -37.97
C THR A 617 49.26 3.58 -37.43
N ASN A 618 49.76 2.53 -38.10
CA ASN A 618 49.66 1.14 -37.63
C ASN A 618 50.46 0.91 -36.34
N SER A 619 51.63 1.53 -36.18
CA SER A 619 52.43 1.48 -34.96
C SER A 619 51.71 2.12 -33.77
N VAL A 620 50.99 3.24 -34.00
CA VAL A 620 50.16 3.92 -32.99
C VAL A 620 48.89 3.12 -32.66
N ILE A 621 48.30 2.44 -33.63
CA ILE A 621 47.17 1.53 -33.39
C ILE A 621 47.65 0.31 -32.57
N GLY A 622 48.81 -0.26 -32.92
CA GLY A 622 49.42 -1.40 -32.22
C GLY A 622 49.85 -1.09 -30.78
N SER A 623 50.35 0.11 -30.50
CA SER A 623 50.76 0.51 -29.14
C SER A 623 49.60 0.70 -28.15
N HIS A 624 48.36 0.76 -28.65
CA HIS A 624 47.15 0.79 -27.82
C HIS A 624 46.57 -0.60 -27.49
N TYR A 625 47.14 -1.68 -28.03
CA TYR A 625 46.83 -3.07 -27.62
C TYR A 625 47.88 -3.57 -26.63
N LEU A 626 47.64 -3.37 -25.32
CA LEU A 626 48.41 -4.03 -24.27
C LEU A 626 48.08 -5.53 -24.21
N PRO A 627 49.06 -6.45 -24.09
CA PRO A 627 48.80 -7.85 -23.77
C PRO A 627 48.35 -8.00 -22.30
N PRO A 628 47.65 -9.09 -21.93
CA PRO A 628 47.20 -9.29 -20.56
C PRO A 628 48.39 -9.51 -19.61
N ILE A 629 48.35 -8.82 -18.47
CA ILE A 629 49.34 -8.91 -17.39
C ILE A 629 49.39 -10.36 -16.85
N PRO A 630 50.57 -10.99 -16.69
CA PRO A 630 50.66 -12.31 -16.08
C PRO A 630 50.42 -12.22 -14.57
N LYS A 631 49.63 -13.16 -14.03
CA LYS A 631 49.33 -13.29 -12.60
C LYS A 631 50.61 -13.57 -11.79
N PRO A 632 50.75 -13.03 -10.56
CA PRO A 632 51.88 -13.34 -9.70
C PRO A 632 51.76 -14.79 -9.17
N VAL A 633 52.85 -15.54 -9.30
CA VAL A 633 53.07 -16.82 -8.60
C VAL A 633 53.36 -16.49 -7.14
N VAL A 634 52.53 -16.99 -6.23
CA VAL A 634 52.77 -16.99 -4.78
C VAL A 634 53.20 -18.40 -4.40
N LEU A 635 54.38 -18.51 -3.78
CA LEU A 635 54.81 -19.64 -2.96
C LEU A 635 54.05 -19.63 -1.63
#